data_AF-A0A1U9ZY99-F1
#
_entry.id   AF-A0A1U9ZY99-F1
#
_cell.length_a   1.000
_cell.length_b   1.000
_cell.length_c   1.000
_cell.angle_alpha   90.00
_cell.angle_beta   90.00
_cell.angle_gamma   90.00
#
_symmetry.space_group_name_H-M   'P 1'
#
loop_
_entity.id
_entity.type
_entity.pdbx_description
1 polymer ?
#
loop_
_entity_poly.entity_id
_entity_poly.type
_entity_poly.pdbx_seq_one_letter_code
_entity_poly.pdbx_strand_id
1 'polypeptide(L)'
;MLSSLVLVSADRQEPVAAEVPLGGLVDSAPNFGWTRGEFSVSHDGAARYSMPLWVPAGRGAVTPRLSLSYSSRAGNGLLGVGWSIGGLSAISWCGRTIAQDGYTDGGHFDGADSLCFGGDRLVPISPQWSPQREYRTERESFARIIAYETQDNVPNSFKVFTKDGKILTFGGGTNARVQPYQLVGSANMAEPSLTRAPGAPRATTAWALDRIEDRNGNAAVIEYTRTEGDATGLWWMELRPKRIHYAPNRTVEFFYDHDRPDEIDGFVGGTHTRTAARMSRIEMWGGPQDGAAELLRQYKLRYQSNSITRRSLLSSVTECDRDQKCKVPLPFEYSLGSYSFETIDVDDDVAVGNAPSVSVVDVNGDGRNDLLLDHNGRKELRISRRSATGDGFAAPKPSGLPLARQMQMLDIDADGRTEVLAEVSDGLGYRYQLFRSTYKAATGWSFEAVPGNLGQWRPSTSSSQPVYLADLDGNGLPDFIETAYRPSPRWSYRLNTGALGVTRFTPEVEPTIGRNLAAIGNYAVDTDGDGRTELISSRQFSGAPGWVSWGRRASGDLTASGDVQVRLLNLRGLPTSTHFGDVNGDGLVDSVLPHQTDTNRRNELRVQLNSGNGFGSRFTTQSPPGYQEPQYPASLVDVGVRVVDFNGDGCDDVLVFHAGKPKPGDTWRGLQVYLWRDNAFVRAPLDLDIGSPLGAFWDNTQILDLNGDGALDLVNAGPDGQVRVFKRSGGMPDQLTAIGKVSSRGRTEISYTTLADRAVHTPGSRTVDSPATCSYPLACPISGGSVVASHSVTSNFGTGTAPTWDSYRHTYKAAQTDLHGRGWLGFAEHTVTRTTTGAGGAATVTEFDNTTFDPDIKTYPFAQLPKKETYTVRDMSAGTGREFRSTTINGYASRRRGNTTYTEPFSS
;
A
#
# COMPACT_ATOMS: atom_id res chain seq x y z
N MET A 1 23.79 -31.35 -7.12
CA MET A 1 24.10 -31.36 -8.56
C MET A 1 22.97 -30.64 -9.28
N LEU A 2 23.29 -29.60 -10.04
CA LEU A 2 22.32 -28.80 -10.79
C LEU A 2 21.91 -29.56 -12.05
N SER A 3 20.68 -30.06 -12.10
CA SER A 3 20.08 -30.56 -13.34
C SER A 3 19.46 -29.39 -14.10
N SER A 4 20.14 -29.02 -15.17
CA SER A 4 19.72 -28.03 -16.16
C SER A 4 18.38 -28.41 -16.79
N LEU A 5 17.43 -27.48 -16.81
CA LEU A 5 16.28 -27.53 -17.72
C LEU A 5 16.82 -27.31 -19.14
N VAL A 6 16.53 -28.27 -20.03
CA VAL A 6 16.82 -28.17 -21.46
C VAL A 6 15.85 -27.17 -22.08
N LEU A 7 16.35 -25.98 -22.39
CA LEU A 7 15.75 -25.08 -23.38
C LEU A 7 16.05 -25.64 -24.77
N VAL A 8 15.04 -26.14 -25.48
CA VAL A 8 15.16 -26.43 -26.91
C VAL A 8 15.10 -25.10 -27.66
N SER A 9 16.26 -24.48 -27.85
CA SER A 9 16.47 -23.47 -28.89
C SER A 9 16.72 -24.21 -30.21
N ALA A 10 15.86 -24.00 -31.20
CA ALA A 10 16.17 -24.39 -32.58
C ALA A 10 17.14 -23.37 -33.16
N ASP A 11 18.44 -23.58 -32.93
CA ASP A 11 19.50 -22.76 -33.49
C ASP A 11 19.88 -23.32 -34.87
N ARG A 12 19.61 -22.56 -35.94
CA ARG A 12 20.29 -22.76 -37.22
C ARG A 12 21.67 -22.14 -37.08
N GLN A 13 22.72 -22.96 -37.15
CA GLN A 13 24.11 -22.49 -37.25
C GLN A 13 24.29 -21.62 -38.49
N GLU A 14 24.50 -20.32 -38.27
CA GLU A 14 25.16 -19.43 -39.23
C GLU A 14 26.68 -19.38 -38.94
N PRO A 15 27.53 -19.12 -39.95
CA PRO A 15 28.97 -19.35 -39.88
C PRO A 15 29.68 -18.35 -38.94
N VAL A 16 30.68 -18.87 -38.24
CA VAL A 16 31.54 -18.13 -37.30
C VAL A 16 32.32 -17.05 -38.04
N ALA A 17 32.00 -15.78 -37.75
CA ALA A 17 32.79 -14.61 -38.18
C ALA A 17 34.03 -14.43 -37.28
N ALA A 18 35.12 -13.97 -37.89
CA ALA A 18 36.42 -13.78 -37.24
C ALA A 18 36.38 -12.81 -36.04
N GLU A 19 37.20 -13.10 -35.03
CA GLU A 19 37.33 -12.33 -33.79
C GLU A 19 37.81 -10.89 -34.05
N VAL A 20 37.00 -9.90 -33.65
CA VAL A 20 37.29 -8.46 -33.78
C VAL A 20 38.04 -8.00 -32.51
N PRO A 21 39.07 -7.14 -32.62
CA PRO A 21 39.83 -6.67 -31.46
C PRO A 21 38.97 -5.90 -30.45
N LEU A 22 39.32 -6.05 -29.16
CA LEU A 22 38.72 -5.35 -28.02
C LEU A 22 38.66 -3.83 -28.26
N GLY A 23 37.44 -3.31 -28.46
CA GLY A 23 37.17 -1.87 -28.60
C GLY A 23 36.77 -1.39 -30.00
N GLY A 24 36.69 -2.26 -31.01
CA GLY A 24 36.13 -1.91 -32.31
C GLY A 24 34.59 -1.84 -32.28
N LEU A 25 34.02 -0.71 -32.71
CA LEU A 25 32.58 -0.60 -32.99
C LEU A 25 32.25 -1.48 -34.19
N VAL A 26 31.56 -2.60 -33.93
CA VAL A 26 30.85 -3.34 -34.97
C VAL A 26 29.52 -2.63 -35.16
N ASP A 27 29.25 -2.17 -36.38
CA ASP A 27 27.95 -1.65 -36.77
C ASP A 27 26.91 -2.72 -36.41
N SER A 28 25.99 -2.44 -35.48
CA SER A 28 24.98 -3.43 -35.14
C SER A 28 24.12 -3.59 -36.39
N ALA A 29 24.22 -4.73 -37.07
CA ALA A 29 23.21 -5.13 -38.05
C ALA A 29 21.84 -4.85 -37.41
N PRO A 30 20.90 -4.18 -38.10
CA PRO A 30 19.63 -3.79 -37.51
C PRO A 30 18.98 -5.05 -36.94
N ASN A 31 19.01 -5.17 -35.62
CA ASN A 31 18.37 -6.28 -34.94
C ASN A 31 16.88 -5.94 -34.99
N PHE A 32 16.20 -6.44 -36.04
CA PHE A 32 14.82 -6.09 -36.36
C PHE A 32 13.88 -6.58 -35.26
N GLY A 33 13.63 -5.76 -34.22
CA GLY A 33 12.78 -6.12 -33.10
C GLY A 33 12.69 -5.03 -32.04
N TRP A 34 11.91 -5.26 -31.00
CA TRP A 34 11.89 -4.41 -29.80
C TRP A 34 13.10 -4.72 -28.90
N THR A 35 13.39 -3.86 -27.92
CA THR A 35 14.33 -4.21 -26.84
C THR A 35 13.76 -5.37 -26.03
N ARG A 36 14.57 -6.40 -25.81
CA ARG A 36 14.14 -7.61 -25.09
C ARG A 36 14.08 -7.35 -23.59
N GLY A 37 13.10 -7.96 -22.94
CA GLY A 37 12.97 -8.05 -21.50
C GLY A 37 12.26 -9.35 -21.14
N GLU A 38 12.14 -9.61 -19.84
CA GLU A 38 11.62 -10.86 -19.29
C GLU A 38 10.40 -10.57 -18.41
N PHE A 39 9.27 -11.22 -18.72
CA PHE A 39 8.06 -11.20 -17.91
C PHE A 39 8.03 -12.41 -16.98
N SER A 40 7.56 -12.21 -15.75
CA SER A 40 7.31 -13.29 -14.79
C SER A 40 6.16 -12.92 -13.84
N VAL A 41 5.57 -13.93 -13.22
CA VAL A 41 4.66 -13.78 -12.09
C VAL A 41 5.34 -14.36 -10.87
N SER A 42 5.52 -13.56 -9.82
CA SER A 42 6.13 -14.04 -8.59
C SER A 42 5.17 -14.90 -7.76
N HIS A 43 5.71 -15.68 -6.83
CA HIS A 43 4.90 -16.57 -5.99
C HIS A 43 3.97 -15.83 -5.01
N ASP A 44 4.19 -14.55 -4.78
CA ASP A 44 3.28 -13.64 -4.07
C ASP A 44 2.22 -13.00 -5.00
N GLY A 45 2.17 -13.38 -6.27
CA GLY A 45 1.13 -12.99 -7.22
C GLY A 45 1.37 -11.67 -7.97
N ALA A 46 2.52 -11.01 -7.80
CA ALA A 46 2.84 -9.80 -8.54
C ALA A 46 3.29 -10.09 -9.98
N ALA A 47 2.84 -9.27 -10.93
CA ALA A 47 3.41 -9.23 -12.28
C ALA A 47 4.75 -8.48 -12.25
N ARG A 48 5.78 -9.05 -12.87
CA ARG A 48 7.12 -8.46 -12.95
C ARG A 48 7.60 -8.43 -14.39
N TYR A 49 8.25 -7.35 -14.78
CA TYR A 49 8.94 -7.26 -16.06
C TYR A 49 10.31 -6.61 -15.88
N SER A 50 11.36 -7.20 -16.44
CA SER A 50 12.72 -6.67 -16.37
C SER A 50 13.29 -6.47 -17.76
N MET A 51 13.66 -5.25 -18.10
CA MET A 51 14.38 -4.90 -19.32
C MET A 51 15.81 -4.47 -18.97
N PRO A 52 16.81 -5.37 -19.09
CA PRO A 52 18.21 -5.01 -18.91
C PRO A 52 18.62 -3.92 -19.90
N LEU A 53 19.30 -2.90 -19.40
CA LEU A 53 19.88 -1.84 -20.22
C LEU A 53 21.30 -2.25 -20.60
N TRP A 54 21.63 -2.15 -21.89
CA TRP A 54 23.00 -2.30 -22.31
C TRP A 54 23.81 -1.12 -21.79
N VAL A 55 24.96 -1.40 -21.18
CA VAL A 55 25.95 -0.40 -20.82
C VAL A 55 27.31 -0.77 -21.43
N PRO A 56 28.15 0.20 -21.81
CA PRO A 56 29.50 -0.09 -22.29
C PRO A 56 30.31 -0.90 -21.26
N ALA A 57 31.00 -1.96 -21.68
CA ALA A 57 31.75 -2.80 -20.73
C ALA A 57 32.87 -2.01 -20.03
N GLY A 58 32.88 -2.00 -18.70
CA GLY A 58 33.92 -1.37 -17.87
C GLY A 58 35.14 -2.28 -17.65
N ARG A 59 36.01 -1.91 -16.69
CA ARG A 59 37.13 -2.75 -16.25
C ARG A 59 36.70 -3.64 -15.08
N GLY A 60 37.11 -4.90 -15.10
CA GLY A 60 36.85 -5.83 -14.00
C GLY A 60 35.35 -6.03 -13.72
N ALA A 61 35.00 -6.14 -12.44
CA ALA A 61 33.63 -6.40 -11.98
C ALA A 61 32.77 -5.13 -11.80
N VAL A 62 33.24 -3.98 -12.30
CA VAL A 62 32.71 -2.64 -11.96
C VAL A 62 31.82 -2.04 -13.07
N THR A 63 31.50 -2.83 -14.09
CA THR A 63 30.49 -2.45 -15.07
C THR A 63 29.12 -2.30 -14.37
N PRO A 64 28.47 -1.12 -14.45
CA PRO A 64 27.13 -0.93 -13.88
C PRO A 64 26.14 -1.95 -14.44
N ARG A 65 25.18 -2.40 -13.64
CA ARG A 65 24.09 -3.28 -14.11
C ARG A 65 22.79 -2.55 -13.91
N LEU A 66 22.23 -2.01 -14.99
CA LEU A 66 20.99 -1.24 -14.96
C LEU A 66 19.87 -1.99 -15.68
N SER A 67 18.64 -1.79 -15.22
CA SER A 67 17.43 -2.33 -15.87
C SER A 67 16.25 -1.39 -15.66
N LEU A 68 15.29 -1.38 -16.59
CA LEU A 68 13.96 -0.88 -16.30
C LEU A 68 13.13 -2.03 -15.75
N SER A 69 12.65 -1.89 -14.52
CA SER A 69 11.97 -2.95 -13.79
C SER A 69 10.55 -2.52 -13.44
N TYR A 70 9.57 -3.29 -13.91
CA TYR A 70 8.18 -3.16 -13.54
C TYR A 70 7.81 -4.17 -12.44
N SER A 71 7.00 -3.74 -11.47
CA SER A 71 6.27 -4.58 -10.53
C SER A 71 4.86 -4.04 -10.38
N SER A 72 3.84 -4.90 -10.45
CA SER A 72 2.45 -4.50 -10.21
C SER A 72 2.16 -4.06 -8.77
N ARG A 73 3.14 -4.19 -7.86
CA ARG A 73 3.08 -3.72 -6.48
C ARG A 73 3.88 -2.44 -6.24
N ALA A 74 4.62 -1.95 -7.24
CA ALA A 74 5.41 -0.73 -7.09
C ALA A 74 4.52 0.50 -7.34
N GLY A 75 4.69 1.52 -6.50
CA GLY A 75 4.00 2.80 -6.65
C GLY A 75 4.53 3.66 -7.80
N ASN A 76 4.20 4.95 -7.77
CA ASN A 76 4.70 5.94 -8.71
C ASN A 76 6.14 6.37 -8.36
N GLY A 77 6.87 6.91 -9.33
CA GLY A 77 8.26 7.35 -9.13
C GLY A 77 8.86 8.02 -10.35
N LEU A 78 10.19 8.00 -10.48
CA LEU A 78 10.92 8.63 -11.59
C LEU A 78 10.55 8.07 -12.97
N LEU A 79 10.01 6.86 -13.05
CA LEU A 79 9.68 6.17 -14.30
C LEU A 79 8.18 5.92 -14.48
N GLY A 80 7.32 6.56 -13.67
CA GLY A 80 5.88 6.32 -13.65
C GLY A 80 5.45 5.12 -12.80
N VAL A 81 4.14 4.88 -12.73
CA VAL A 81 3.53 3.84 -11.88
C VAL A 81 4.07 2.45 -12.22
N GLY A 82 4.51 1.73 -11.20
CA GLY A 82 4.99 0.35 -11.32
C GLY A 82 6.43 0.23 -11.80
N TRP A 83 7.06 1.28 -12.34
CA TRP A 83 8.39 1.23 -12.95
C TRP A 83 9.49 1.86 -12.08
N SER A 84 10.64 1.21 -12.06
CA SER A 84 11.84 1.65 -11.35
C SER A 84 13.11 1.38 -12.15
N ILE A 85 14.20 2.08 -11.80
CA ILE A 85 15.54 1.86 -12.36
C ILE A 85 16.29 0.88 -11.44
N GLY A 86 16.55 -0.33 -11.93
CA GLY A 86 17.36 -1.31 -11.23
C GLY A 86 18.84 -0.93 -11.24
N GLY A 87 19.57 -1.35 -10.20
CA GLY A 87 21.02 -1.14 -10.08
C GLY A 87 21.45 0.07 -9.26
N LEU A 88 20.50 0.88 -8.79
CA LEU A 88 20.74 2.00 -7.88
C LEU A 88 20.04 1.69 -6.54
N SER A 89 20.82 1.29 -5.53
CA SER A 89 20.31 0.98 -4.20
C SER A 89 20.55 2.11 -3.20
N ALA A 90 19.92 1.99 -2.04
CA ALA A 90 20.14 2.88 -0.90
C ALA A 90 20.13 2.08 0.40
N ILE A 91 20.70 2.68 1.44
CA ILE A 91 20.43 2.34 2.83
C ILE A 91 19.42 3.36 3.34
N SER A 92 18.41 2.90 4.06
CA SER A 92 17.36 3.73 4.65
C SER A 92 17.12 3.34 6.10
N TRP A 93 16.29 4.10 6.79
CA TRP A 93 15.73 3.67 8.06
C TRP A 93 14.62 2.65 7.83
N CYS A 94 14.30 1.91 8.89
CA CYS A 94 13.16 1.02 9.00
C CYS A 94 12.48 1.25 10.34
N GLY A 95 11.15 1.28 10.31
CA GLY A 95 10.34 1.39 11.50
C GLY A 95 10.57 0.23 12.46
N ARG A 96 10.25 0.46 13.73
CA ARG A 96 10.22 -0.60 14.75
C ARG A 96 8.94 -1.39 14.64
N THR A 97 9.02 -2.65 15.01
CA THR A 97 7.89 -3.59 14.95
C THR A 97 7.75 -4.30 16.27
N ILE A 98 6.53 -4.70 16.64
CA ILE A 98 6.33 -5.50 17.87
C ILE A 98 7.12 -6.80 17.80
N ALA A 99 7.14 -7.45 16.64
CA ALA A 99 7.85 -8.71 16.43
C ALA A 99 9.34 -8.58 16.77
N GLN A 100 9.99 -7.47 16.44
CA GLN A 100 11.42 -7.30 16.67
C GLN A 100 11.74 -6.55 17.97
N ASP A 101 11.01 -5.46 18.23
CA ASP A 101 11.32 -4.43 19.22
C ASP A 101 10.34 -4.41 20.41
N GLY A 102 9.17 -5.04 20.28
CA GLY A 102 8.12 -5.07 21.31
C GLY A 102 7.14 -3.89 21.29
N TYR A 103 7.31 -2.95 20.36
CA TYR A 103 6.40 -1.83 20.07
C TYR A 103 6.62 -1.34 18.63
N THR A 104 5.67 -0.58 18.11
CA THR A 104 5.77 0.07 16.79
C THR A 104 6.27 1.51 16.90
N ASP A 105 7.06 1.94 15.92
CA ASP A 105 7.60 3.30 15.81
C ASP A 105 7.94 3.61 14.35
N GLY A 106 7.38 4.68 13.79
CA GLY A 106 7.56 5.09 12.38
C GLY A 106 8.94 5.68 12.07
N GLY A 107 9.67 6.04 13.13
CA GLY A 107 11.04 6.53 13.07
C GLY A 107 11.16 8.05 12.92
N HIS A 108 12.18 8.60 13.60
CA HIS A 108 12.38 10.05 13.77
C HIS A 108 13.69 10.54 13.15
N PHE A 109 14.51 9.62 12.61
CA PHE A 109 15.83 9.88 12.01
C PHE A 109 16.85 10.45 13.00
N ASP A 110 16.67 10.16 14.28
CA ASP A 110 17.47 10.67 15.39
C ASP A 110 18.59 9.71 15.83
N GLY A 111 18.77 8.61 15.09
CA GLY A 111 19.74 7.58 15.41
C GLY A 111 19.22 6.45 16.29
N ALA A 112 18.04 6.55 16.90
CA ALA A 112 17.48 5.45 17.68
C ALA A 112 16.86 4.34 16.79
N ASP A 113 16.52 4.70 15.55
CA ASP A 113 15.85 3.84 14.58
C ASP A 113 16.76 2.76 14.01
N SER A 114 16.14 1.70 13.48
CA SER A 114 16.87 0.65 12.78
C SER A 114 17.13 1.02 11.33
N LEU A 115 18.21 0.46 10.77
CA LEU A 115 18.60 0.68 9.39
C LEU A 115 18.24 -0.54 8.54
N CYS A 116 18.05 -0.34 7.24
CA CYS A 116 17.79 -1.37 6.27
C CYS A 116 18.63 -1.22 5.01
N PHE A 117 19.04 -2.35 4.43
CA PHE A 117 19.71 -2.43 3.14
C PHE A 117 18.89 -3.29 2.19
N GLY A 118 18.36 -2.69 1.12
CA GLY A 118 17.50 -3.41 0.17
C GLY A 118 16.21 -3.96 0.80
N GLY A 119 15.71 -3.31 1.85
CA GLY A 119 14.55 -3.75 2.64
C GLY A 119 14.87 -4.76 3.75
N ASP A 120 16.11 -5.27 3.83
CA ASP A 120 16.52 -6.16 4.92
C ASP A 120 17.09 -5.35 6.09
N ARG A 121 16.54 -5.58 7.29
CA ARG A 121 16.98 -4.91 8.52
C ARG A 121 18.44 -5.21 8.84
N LEU A 122 19.17 -4.20 9.25
CA LEU A 122 20.57 -4.29 9.64
C LEU A 122 20.68 -4.61 11.13
N VAL A 123 21.35 -5.71 11.45
CA VAL A 123 21.63 -6.18 12.80
C VAL A 123 23.06 -5.79 13.18
N PRO A 124 23.26 -4.98 14.24
CA PRO A 124 24.59 -4.57 14.66
C PRO A 124 25.38 -5.75 15.27
N ILE A 125 26.65 -5.86 14.88
CA ILE A 125 27.63 -6.78 15.49
C ILE A 125 28.55 -6.01 16.45
N SER A 126 28.84 -4.75 16.15
CA SER A 126 29.63 -3.89 17.02
C SER A 126 28.78 -3.31 18.16
N PRO A 127 29.38 -2.93 19.30
CA PRO A 127 28.68 -2.17 20.35
C PRO A 127 28.07 -0.86 19.83
N GLN A 128 26.97 -0.43 20.46
CA GLN A 128 26.12 0.72 20.05
C GLN A 128 26.89 2.04 19.82
N TRP A 129 28.01 2.24 20.52
CA TRP A 129 28.77 3.50 20.51
C TRP A 129 30.14 3.39 19.82
N SER A 130 30.35 2.37 19.00
CA SER A 130 31.58 2.24 18.23
C SER A 130 31.64 3.32 17.12
N PRO A 131 32.76 4.05 16.96
CA PRO A 131 32.92 5.07 15.90
C PRO A 131 32.84 4.48 14.48
N GLN A 132 33.05 3.16 14.36
CA GLN A 132 32.71 2.37 13.20
C GLN A 132 31.78 1.25 13.65
N ARG A 133 30.57 1.19 13.10
CA ARG A 133 29.60 0.14 13.44
C ARG A 133 29.49 -0.86 12.32
N GLU A 134 29.74 -2.12 12.66
CA GLU A 134 29.58 -3.22 11.74
C GLU A 134 28.19 -3.85 11.88
N TYR A 135 27.58 -4.17 10.74
CA TYR A 135 26.26 -4.77 10.61
C TYR A 135 26.28 -6.00 9.69
N ARG A 136 25.25 -6.83 9.82
CA ARG A 136 24.78 -7.77 8.79
C ARG A 136 23.31 -7.52 8.51
N THR A 137 22.80 -8.13 7.45
CA THR A 137 21.36 -8.19 7.20
C THR A 137 20.73 -9.29 8.04
N GLU A 138 19.50 -9.06 8.53
CA GLU A 138 18.72 -10.03 9.30
C GLU A 138 18.46 -11.30 8.50
N ARG A 139 18.12 -11.15 7.21
CA ARG A 139 18.25 -12.22 6.21
C ARG A 139 19.65 -12.12 5.62
N GLU A 140 20.57 -12.95 6.08
CA GLU A 140 22.00 -12.82 5.72
C GLU A 140 22.23 -12.88 4.20
N SER A 141 22.83 -11.81 3.70
CA SER A 141 23.26 -11.66 2.31
C SER A 141 24.73 -12.05 2.12
N PHE A 142 25.41 -12.39 3.22
CA PHE A 142 26.87 -12.52 3.36
C PHE A 142 27.62 -11.22 3.11
N ALA A 143 26.92 -10.08 3.17
CA ALA A 143 27.52 -8.77 3.04
C ALA A 143 28.03 -8.28 4.40
N ARG A 144 29.27 -7.80 4.45
CA ARG A 144 29.79 -7.06 5.61
C ARG A 144 29.50 -5.58 5.41
N ILE A 145 28.75 -4.97 6.31
CA ILE A 145 28.32 -3.58 6.21
C ILE A 145 28.97 -2.78 7.33
N ILE A 146 29.64 -1.68 7.03
CA ILE A 146 30.30 -0.82 8.01
C ILE A 146 29.79 0.61 7.86
N ALA A 147 29.23 1.17 8.93
CA ALA A 147 28.88 2.58 9.06
C ALA A 147 30.08 3.38 9.57
N TYR A 148 30.30 4.57 9.02
CA TYR A 148 31.41 5.46 9.37
C TYR A 148 30.92 6.82 9.84
N GLU A 149 31.73 7.46 10.68
CA GLU A 149 31.56 8.86 11.13
C GLU A 149 30.15 9.13 11.67
N THR A 150 29.82 8.44 12.76
CA THR A 150 28.49 8.51 13.38
C THR A 150 28.41 9.68 14.34
N GLN A 151 27.47 10.62 14.11
CA GLN A 151 27.11 11.69 15.06
C GLN A 151 25.73 11.38 15.62
N ASP A 152 25.56 11.40 16.95
CA ASP A 152 24.29 11.10 17.62
C ASP A 152 23.64 9.79 17.11
N ASN A 153 24.47 8.78 16.87
CA ASN A 153 24.06 7.48 16.31
C ASN A 153 23.55 7.52 14.85
N VAL A 154 23.65 8.64 14.13
CA VAL A 154 23.35 8.77 12.69
C VAL A 154 24.65 8.66 11.87
N PRO A 155 24.80 7.67 10.97
CA PRO A 155 25.98 7.54 10.11
C PRO A 155 26.11 8.63 9.04
N ASN A 156 27.34 9.06 8.73
CA ASN A 156 27.57 9.87 7.53
C ASN A 156 27.60 9.03 6.26
N SER A 157 28.18 7.83 6.32
CA SER A 157 28.34 6.96 5.15
C SER A 157 28.45 5.49 5.52
N PHE A 158 28.31 4.62 4.52
CA PHE A 158 28.49 3.18 4.66
C PHE A 158 29.42 2.61 3.60
N LYS A 159 30.14 1.55 3.96
CA LYS A 159 30.74 0.63 2.99
C LYS A 159 30.15 -0.77 3.14
N VAL A 160 29.70 -1.34 2.02
CA VAL A 160 29.17 -2.70 1.94
C VAL A 160 30.12 -3.56 1.13
N PHE A 161 30.70 -4.57 1.77
CA PHE A 161 31.56 -5.56 1.14
C PHE A 161 30.70 -6.77 0.78
N THR A 162 30.44 -6.95 -0.50
CA THR A 162 29.55 -8.02 -1.00
C THR A 162 30.31 -9.33 -1.16
N LYS A 163 29.57 -10.45 -1.18
CA LYS A 163 30.16 -11.80 -1.33
C LYS A 163 30.89 -12.01 -2.66
N ASP A 164 30.48 -11.29 -3.72
CA ASP A 164 31.13 -11.30 -5.04
C ASP A 164 32.36 -10.37 -5.11
N GLY A 165 32.79 -9.80 -3.98
CA GLY A 165 34.05 -9.08 -3.85
C GLY A 165 33.98 -7.59 -4.20
N LYS A 166 32.79 -7.03 -4.46
CA LYS A 166 32.61 -5.59 -4.67
C LYS A 166 32.58 -4.84 -3.34
N ILE A 167 32.90 -3.56 -3.43
CA ILE A 167 32.83 -2.60 -2.34
C ILE A 167 31.87 -1.49 -2.80
N LEU A 168 30.72 -1.40 -2.15
CA LEU A 168 29.72 -0.38 -2.42
C LEU A 168 29.85 0.72 -1.36
N THR A 169 29.86 1.98 -1.76
CA THR A 169 29.86 3.14 -0.84
C THR A 169 28.54 3.88 -0.96
N PHE A 170 27.94 4.19 0.19
CA PHE A 170 26.67 4.92 0.29
C PHE A 170 26.86 6.20 1.09
N GLY A 171 26.34 7.31 0.60
CA GLY A 171 26.38 8.62 1.26
C GLY A 171 27.78 9.22 1.47
N GLY A 172 28.81 8.70 0.81
CA GLY A 172 30.18 9.23 0.87
C GLY A 172 30.31 10.62 0.24
N GLY A 173 29.50 10.94 -0.76
CA GLY A 173 29.39 12.28 -1.34
C GLY A 173 28.37 13.17 -0.63
N THR A 174 28.56 14.49 -0.65
CA THR A 174 27.61 15.47 -0.08
C THR A 174 26.22 15.43 -0.73
N ASN A 175 26.13 15.06 -2.01
CA ASN A 175 24.88 14.87 -2.73
C ASN A 175 24.46 13.39 -2.84
N ALA A 176 25.02 12.49 -2.02
CA ALA A 176 24.63 11.07 -1.99
C ALA A 176 23.74 10.74 -0.78
N ARG A 177 23.18 11.76 -0.13
CA ARG A 177 22.31 11.64 1.04
C ARG A 177 21.04 12.42 0.82
N VAL A 178 19.91 11.85 1.22
CA VAL A 178 18.64 12.57 1.31
C VAL A 178 18.62 13.23 2.69
N GLN A 179 18.78 14.56 2.71
CA GLN A 179 18.97 15.34 3.94
C GLN A 179 18.03 16.56 4.04
N PRO A 180 16.71 16.35 4.10
CA PRO A 180 15.76 17.42 4.27
C PRO A 180 15.87 18.10 5.64
N TYR A 181 15.32 19.30 5.77
CA TYR A 181 15.13 19.92 7.09
C TYR A 181 14.00 19.22 7.83
N GLN A 182 14.17 19.06 9.15
CA GLN A 182 13.06 18.66 10.00
C GLN A 182 12.12 19.86 10.21
N LEU A 183 10.86 19.67 9.83
CA LEU A 183 9.77 20.61 10.00
C LEU A 183 9.07 20.34 11.34
N VAL A 184 8.61 21.42 11.96
CA VAL A 184 7.86 21.37 13.21
C VAL A 184 6.61 22.22 13.07
N GLY A 185 5.58 21.84 13.82
CA GLY A 185 4.42 22.67 14.00
C GLY A 185 4.77 24.06 14.58
N SER A 186 4.25 25.12 13.95
CA SER A 186 4.24 26.49 14.49
C SER A 186 3.52 26.57 15.84
N ALA A 187 4.01 27.41 16.74
CA ALA A 187 3.35 27.71 18.01
C ALA A 187 2.07 28.56 17.85
N ASN A 188 1.84 29.16 16.67
CA ASN A 188 0.65 29.96 16.41
C ASN A 188 -0.55 29.07 16.06
N MET A 189 -1.31 28.69 17.08
CA MET A 189 -2.50 27.82 16.97
C MET A 189 -3.69 28.47 16.23
N ALA A 190 -3.68 29.79 16.02
CA ALA A 190 -4.72 30.47 15.26
C ALA A 190 -4.50 30.35 13.74
N GLU A 191 -3.23 30.26 13.32
CA GLU A 191 -2.80 30.08 11.93
C GLU A 191 -1.73 28.97 11.88
N PRO A 192 -2.15 27.71 12.15
CA PRO A 192 -1.23 26.60 12.33
C PRO A 192 -0.49 26.27 11.04
N SER A 193 0.86 26.26 11.07
CA SER A 193 1.77 25.98 9.94
C SER A 193 2.81 24.94 10.28
N LEU A 194 3.37 24.30 9.25
CA LEU A 194 4.65 23.60 9.36
C LEU A 194 5.74 24.61 9.03
N THR A 195 6.74 24.71 9.89
CA THR A 195 7.81 25.68 9.74
C THR A 195 9.16 25.03 9.93
N ARG A 196 10.15 25.49 9.17
CA ARG A 196 11.56 25.26 9.48
C ARG A 196 11.97 26.22 10.58
N ALA A 197 12.08 25.74 11.82
CA ALA A 197 12.57 26.54 12.93
C ALA A 197 13.95 27.16 12.59
N PRO A 198 14.28 28.37 13.07
CA PRO A 198 15.62 28.93 12.91
C PRO A 198 16.68 27.96 13.48
N GLY A 199 17.64 27.55 12.64
CA GLY A 199 18.65 26.55 13.02
C GLY A 199 18.18 25.10 13.00
N ALA A 200 17.02 24.80 12.39
CA ALA A 200 16.51 23.43 12.28
C ALA A 200 17.58 22.47 11.71
N PRO A 201 17.75 21.30 12.33
CA PRO A 201 18.70 20.31 11.84
C PRO A 201 18.24 19.74 10.50
N ARG A 202 19.21 19.23 9.73
CA ARG A 202 18.93 18.33 8.62
C ARG A 202 18.87 16.91 9.15
N ALA A 203 17.81 16.19 8.82
CA ALA A 203 17.69 14.77 9.10
C ALA A 203 18.17 13.99 7.89
N THR A 204 19.06 13.01 8.07
CA THR A 204 19.46 12.12 6.97
C THR A 204 18.46 10.98 6.88
N THR A 205 17.60 10.97 5.87
CA THR A 205 16.53 9.98 5.72
C THR A 205 16.95 8.76 4.88
N ALA A 206 17.96 8.92 4.02
CA ALA A 206 18.55 7.82 3.25
C ALA A 206 19.97 8.13 2.76
N TRP A 207 20.75 7.07 2.50
CA TRP A 207 22.09 7.10 1.91
C TRP A 207 22.06 6.37 0.58
N ALA A 208 22.20 7.11 -0.52
CA ALA A 208 22.19 6.57 -1.87
C ALA A 208 23.57 5.99 -2.26
N LEU A 209 23.58 4.98 -3.12
CA LEU A 209 24.81 4.39 -3.67
C LEU A 209 25.59 5.41 -4.51
N ASP A 210 26.77 5.82 -4.09
CA ASP A 210 27.61 6.78 -4.83
C ASP A 210 28.86 6.16 -5.47
N ARG A 211 29.28 4.97 -5.05
CA ARG A 211 30.46 4.33 -5.63
C ARG A 211 30.41 2.80 -5.58
N ILE A 212 30.74 2.18 -6.70
CA ILE A 212 30.94 0.73 -6.84
C ILE A 212 32.42 0.51 -7.16
N GLU A 213 33.12 -0.29 -6.37
CA GLU A 213 34.54 -0.55 -6.53
C GLU A 213 34.84 -2.06 -6.49
N ASP A 214 35.86 -2.50 -7.23
CA ASP A 214 36.45 -3.83 -7.08
C ASP A 214 37.73 -3.78 -6.22
N ARG A 215 38.25 -4.95 -5.87
CA ARG A 215 39.47 -5.05 -5.03
C ARG A 215 40.74 -4.52 -5.69
N ASN A 216 40.70 -4.22 -6.99
CA ASN A 216 41.81 -3.69 -7.76
C ASN A 216 41.73 -2.15 -7.91
N GLY A 217 40.73 -1.51 -7.29
CA GLY A 217 40.54 -0.06 -7.33
C GLY A 217 39.84 0.46 -8.57
N ASN A 218 39.36 -0.40 -9.47
CA ASN A 218 38.46 0.05 -10.53
C ASN A 218 37.17 0.55 -9.88
N ALA A 219 36.63 1.66 -10.37
CA ALA A 219 35.46 2.30 -9.77
C ALA A 219 34.44 2.77 -10.81
N ALA A 220 33.17 2.70 -10.42
CA ALA A 220 32.06 3.43 -11.01
C ALA A 220 31.52 4.40 -9.96
N VAL A 221 31.42 5.68 -10.30
CA VAL A 221 30.94 6.74 -9.42
C VAL A 221 29.60 7.23 -9.91
N ILE A 222 28.62 7.29 -9.02
CA ILE A 222 27.27 7.78 -9.29
C ILE A 222 27.16 9.20 -8.76
N GLU A 223 26.81 10.13 -9.63
CA GLU A 223 26.52 11.51 -9.31
C GLU A 223 25.01 11.73 -9.29
N TYR A 224 24.55 12.54 -8.34
CA TYR A 224 23.15 12.90 -8.18
C TYR A 224 22.95 14.40 -8.36
N THR A 225 21.76 14.77 -8.84
CA THR A 225 21.26 16.15 -8.78
C THR A 225 20.40 16.29 -7.54
N ARG A 226 20.74 17.26 -6.71
CA ARG A 226 19.95 17.69 -5.57
C ARG A 226 19.20 18.97 -5.96
N THR A 227 17.90 18.96 -5.80
CA THR A 227 17.04 20.14 -5.91
C THR A 227 16.36 20.37 -4.57
N GLU A 228 16.26 21.61 -4.15
CA GLU A 228 15.53 21.98 -2.95
C GLU A 228 14.74 23.26 -3.20
N GLY A 229 13.63 23.40 -2.51
CA GLY A 229 12.77 24.56 -2.65
C GLY A 229 11.96 24.78 -1.39
N ASP A 230 11.43 25.98 -1.27
CA ASP A 230 10.51 26.35 -0.20
C ASP A 230 9.22 26.83 -0.87
N ALA A 231 8.44 25.85 -1.33
CA ALA A 231 7.13 26.15 -1.90
C ALA A 231 6.19 26.44 -0.73
N THR A 232 5.83 27.71 -0.55
CA THR A 232 4.79 28.15 0.41
C THR A 232 5.10 27.92 1.90
N GLY A 233 6.38 27.83 2.31
CA GLY A 233 6.79 27.59 3.70
C GLY A 233 7.05 26.11 4.03
N LEU A 234 6.79 25.21 3.07
CA LEU A 234 7.13 23.79 3.14
C LEU A 234 8.41 23.58 2.36
N TRP A 235 9.51 23.53 3.10
CA TRP A 235 10.81 23.24 2.52
C TRP A 235 10.86 21.76 2.13
N TRP A 236 11.21 21.48 0.88
CA TRP A 236 11.32 20.13 0.33
C TRP A 236 12.69 19.86 -0.28
N MET A 237 13.00 18.56 -0.43
CA MET A 237 14.18 18.08 -1.14
C MET A 237 13.81 17.02 -2.18
N GLU A 238 14.46 17.08 -3.33
CA GLU A 238 14.47 16.04 -4.35
C GLU A 238 15.93 15.60 -4.60
N LEU A 239 16.15 14.29 -4.69
CA LEU A 239 17.43 13.71 -5.08
C LEU A 239 17.22 12.72 -6.23
N ARG A 240 17.91 12.93 -7.35
CA ARG A 240 17.78 12.09 -8.55
C ARG A 240 19.14 11.74 -9.16
N PRO A 241 19.32 10.52 -9.70
CA PRO A 241 20.57 10.15 -10.34
C PRO A 241 20.81 11.03 -11.58
N LYS A 242 22.03 11.51 -11.75
CA LYS A 242 22.42 12.37 -12.87
C LYS A 242 23.30 11.62 -13.86
N ARG A 243 24.32 10.96 -13.34
CA ARG A 243 25.37 10.36 -14.15
C ARG A 243 26.05 9.21 -13.41
N ILE A 244 26.48 8.18 -14.14
CA ILE A 244 27.43 7.16 -13.65
C ILE A 244 28.69 7.24 -14.50
N HIS A 245 29.84 7.57 -13.92
CA HIS A 245 31.13 7.60 -14.61
C HIS A 245 32.00 6.42 -14.18
N TYR A 246 32.54 5.66 -15.14
CA TYR A 246 33.26 4.42 -14.84
C TYR A 246 34.16 4.01 -15.98
N ALA A 247 35.35 3.50 -15.67
CA ALA A 247 36.48 3.53 -16.60
C ALA A 247 36.71 4.96 -17.16
N PRO A 248 37.94 5.39 -17.46
CA PRO A 248 38.24 6.82 -17.63
C PRO A 248 37.40 7.59 -18.67
N ASN A 249 36.73 6.89 -19.60
CA ASN A 249 35.94 7.49 -20.67
C ASN A 249 34.62 6.75 -20.96
N ARG A 250 33.88 6.30 -19.94
CA ARG A 250 32.50 5.79 -20.13
C ARG A 250 31.54 6.40 -19.11
N THR A 251 30.33 6.65 -19.57
CA THR A 251 29.34 7.38 -18.80
C THR A 251 27.93 6.88 -19.11
N VAL A 252 27.10 6.73 -18.09
CA VAL A 252 25.63 6.63 -18.23
C VAL A 252 25.04 7.98 -17.79
N GLU A 253 24.17 8.58 -18.58
CA GLU A 253 23.51 9.84 -18.24
C GLU A 253 21.99 9.68 -18.19
N PHE A 254 21.37 10.34 -17.19
CA PHE A 254 19.93 10.32 -16.96
C PHE A 254 19.34 11.70 -17.24
N PHE A 255 18.31 11.76 -18.09
CA PHE A 255 17.62 12.99 -18.45
C PHE A 255 16.16 12.92 -18.00
N TYR A 256 15.62 14.08 -17.68
CA TYR A 256 14.31 14.22 -17.05
C TYR A 256 13.50 15.32 -17.72
N ASP A 257 12.21 15.07 -17.83
CA ASP A 257 11.19 16.09 -18.04
C ASP A 257 10.77 16.66 -16.67
N HIS A 258 10.42 17.95 -16.66
CA HIS A 258 10.14 18.74 -15.46
C HIS A 258 8.68 19.21 -15.37
N ASP A 259 7.83 18.71 -16.27
CA ASP A 259 6.42 19.04 -16.44
C ASP A 259 5.52 17.81 -16.23
N ARG A 260 5.96 16.85 -15.38
CA ARG A 260 5.11 15.71 -15.04
C ARG A 260 3.79 16.21 -14.40
N PRO A 261 2.62 15.69 -14.80
CA PRO A 261 1.33 16.18 -14.31
C PRO A 261 0.96 15.65 -12.91
N ASP A 262 1.78 14.76 -12.36
CA ASP A 262 1.51 13.92 -11.19
C ASP A 262 2.74 13.91 -10.27
N GLU A 263 3.11 15.08 -9.75
CA GLU A 263 4.18 15.20 -8.76
C GLU A 263 3.84 14.41 -7.48
N ILE A 264 4.88 13.92 -6.82
CA ILE A 264 4.75 13.13 -5.59
C ILE A 264 5.37 13.93 -4.45
N ASP A 265 4.57 14.28 -3.45
CA ASP A 265 4.96 15.01 -2.25
C ASP A 265 4.61 14.16 -1.03
N GLY A 266 5.58 13.86 -0.18
CA GLY A 266 5.37 13.03 0.99
C GLY A 266 6.19 13.45 2.19
N PHE A 267 5.63 13.21 3.37
CA PHE A 267 6.22 13.47 4.65
C PHE A 267 6.54 12.17 5.41
N VAL A 268 7.58 12.24 6.23
CA VAL A 268 7.93 11.18 7.17
C VAL A 268 8.80 11.78 8.27
N GLY A 269 8.55 11.47 9.55
CA GLY A 269 9.38 11.92 10.68
C GLY A 269 9.59 13.45 10.76
N GLY A 270 8.63 14.24 10.27
CA GLY A 270 8.71 15.70 10.17
C GLY A 270 9.48 16.22 8.96
N THR A 271 9.93 15.38 8.04
CA THR A 271 10.68 15.78 6.84
C THR A 271 9.82 15.74 5.59
N HIS A 272 10.14 16.55 4.58
CA HIS A 272 9.38 16.62 3.32
C HIS A 272 10.27 16.30 2.12
N THR A 273 9.86 15.32 1.31
CA THR A 273 10.50 14.97 0.04
C THR A 273 9.53 15.14 -1.12
N ARG A 274 10.08 15.49 -2.29
CA ARG A 274 9.30 15.69 -3.52
C ARG A 274 9.95 14.99 -4.70
N THR A 275 9.14 14.43 -5.58
CA THR A 275 9.53 13.96 -6.92
C THR A 275 8.77 14.77 -7.96
N ALA A 276 9.40 15.83 -8.46
CA ALA A 276 8.83 16.75 -9.44
C ALA A 276 9.30 16.43 -10.87
N ALA A 277 10.29 15.55 -11.02
CA ALA A 277 10.82 15.14 -12.31
C ALA A 277 10.39 13.72 -12.71
N ARG A 278 10.34 13.46 -14.02
CA ARG A 278 10.14 12.13 -14.60
C ARG A 278 11.21 11.86 -15.65
N MET A 279 11.86 10.71 -15.57
CA MET A 279 12.95 10.35 -16.48
C MET A 279 12.42 10.20 -17.90
N SER A 280 13.01 10.89 -18.86
CA SER A 280 12.58 10.85 -20.27
C SER A 280 13.58 10.13 -21.16
N ARG A 281 14.83 10.04 -20.73
CA ARG A 281 15.90 9.44 -21.53
C ARG A 281 17.06 8.94 -20.70
N ILE A 282 17.68 7.86 -21.17
CA ILE A 282 18.94 7.34 -20.64
C ILE A 282 19.93 7.23 -21.80
N GLU A 283 21.13 7.75 -21.62
CA GLU A 283 22.18 7.73 -22.65
C GLU A 283 23.42 6.99 -22.16
N MET A 284 23.96 6.19 -23.07
CA MET A 284 25.13 5.35 -22.84
C MET A 284 26.27 5.90 -23.68
N TRP A 285 27.29 6.45 -23.03
CA TRP A 285 28.43 7.10 -23.65
C TRP A 285 29.71 6.29 -23.43
N GLY A 286 30.58 6.27 -24.43
CA GLY A 286 31.88 5.63 -24.31
C GLY A 286 32.83 5.97 -25.45
N GLY A 287 34.11 5.74 -25.22
CA GLY A 287 35.15 5.93 -26.22
C GLY A 287 36.49 5.34 -25.80
N PRO A 288 37.53 5.47 -26.65
CA PRO A 288 38.91 5.11 -26.30
C PRO A 288 39.36 5.90 -25.06
N GLN A 289 40.32 5.38 -24.29
CA GLN A 289 40.77 6.03 -23.05
C GLN A 289 41.25 7.48 -23.27
N ASP A 290 41.90 7.76 -24.41
CA ASP A 290 42.46 9.07 -24.74
C ASP A 290 41.63 9.82 -25.82
N GLY A 291 40.41 9.35 -26.09
CA GLY A 291 39.51 9.93 -27.09
C GLY A 291 38.33 10.69 -26.48
N ALA A 292 37.53 11.36 -27.32
CA ALA A 292 36.25 11.91 -26.90
C ALA A 292 35.25 10.77 -26.63
N ALA A 293 34.43 10.89 -25.58
CA ALA A 293 33.27 10.01 -25.41
C ALA A 293 32.26 10.27 -26.53
N GLU A 294 31.75 9.22 -27.14
CA GLU A 294 30.68 9.30 -28.14
C GLU A 294 29.42 8.64 -27.59
N LEU A 295 28.26 9.07 -28.07
CA LEU A 295 27.00 8.41 -27.78
C LEU A 295 27.03 7.02 -28.42
N LEU A 296 26.75 5.98 -27.66
CA LEU A 296 26.75 4.60 -28.14
C LEU A 296 25.34 4.04 -28.23
N ARG A 297 24.49 4.31 -27.23
CA ARG A 297 23.07 3.95 -27.22
C ARG A 297 22.25 4.97 -26.46
N GLN A 298 20.97 5.06 -26.82
CA GLN A 298 20.00 5.90 -26.15
C GLN A 298 18.68 5.13 -25.96
N TYR A 299 18.09 5.25 -24.78
CA TYR A 299 16.77 4.72 -24.46
C TYR A 299 15.81 5.88 -24.23
N LYS A 300 14.84 6.04 -25.12
CA LYS A 300 13.80 7.09 -25.03
C LYS A 300 12.54 6.51 -24.38
N LEU A 301 12.03 7.22 -23.39
CA LEU A 301 10.88 6.84 -22.59
C LEU A 301 9.69 7.72 -22.97
N ARG A 302 8.54 7.12 -23.24
CA ARG A 302 7.29 7.85 -23.52
C ARG A 302 6.23 7.46 -22.51
N TYR A 303 5.35 8.41 -22.23
CA TYR A 303 4.34 8.29 -21.19
C TYR A 303 2.94 8.64 -21.69
N GLN A 304 1.93 8.17 -20.97
CA GLN A 304 0.53 8.56 -21.09
C GLN A 304 -0.08 8.75 -19.70
N SER A 305 -1.22 9.46 -19.61
CA SER A 305 -1.95 9.76 -18.37
C SER A 305 -3.47 9.73 -18.60
N ASN A 306 -3.92 8.77 -19.40
CA ASN A 306 -5.32 8.64 -19.84
C ASN A 306 -6.18 7.76 -18.92
N SER A 307 -5.61 7.18 -17.86
CA SER A 307 -6.39 6.51 -16.81
C SER A 307 -7.14 7.53 -15.94
N ILE A 308 -8.10 7.05 -15.16
CA ILE A 308 -8.87 7.88 -14.21
C ILE A 308 -7.99 8.57 -13.16
N THR A 309 -6.84 7.98 -12.82
CA THR A 309 -5.87 8.47 -11.83
C THR A 309 -5.01 9.61 -12.38
N ARG A 310 -4.91 9.72 -13.73
CA ARG A 310 -4.03 10.67 -14.46
C ARG A 310 -2.54 10.55 -14.11
N ARG A 311 -2.12 9.47 -13.44
CA ARG A 311 -0.71 9.22 -13.15
C ARG A 311 0.07 8.90 -14.42
N SER A 312 1.38 9.09 -14.36
CA SER A 312 2.32 8.81 -15.43
C SER A 312 2.47 7.31 -15.65
N LEU A 313 2.00 6.80 -16.79
CA LEU A 313 2.16 5.41 -17.22
C LEU A 313 3.19 5.32 -18.35
N LEU A 314 4.25 4.53 -18.18
CA LEU A 314 5.27 4.33 -19.22
C LEU A 314 4.63 3.60 -20.41
N SER A 315 4.38 4.31 -21.51
CA SER A 315 3.67 3.79 -22.68
C SER A 315 4.58 3.13 -23.71
N SER A 316 5.85 3.55 -23.79
CA SER A 316 6.85 2.82 -24.59
C SER A 316 8.30 3.14 -24.26
N VAL A 317 9.18 2.20 -24.60
CA VAL A 317 10.65 2.36 -24.58
C VAL A 317 11.20 2.15 -25.98
N THR A 318 12.05 3.07 -26.45
CA THR A 318 12.73 2.98 -27.76
C THR A 318 14.24 3.01 -27.59
N GLU A 319 14.92 1.95 -28.03
CA GLU A 319 16.39 1.89 -28.10
C GLU A 319 16.87 2.41 -29.47
N CYS A 320 17.79 3.36 -29.47
CA CYS A 320 18.41 3.92 -30.66
C CYS A 320 19.93 3.89 -30.55
N ASP A 321 20.60 3.83 -31.70
CA ASP A 321 22.03 4.08 -31.80
C ASP A 321 22.33 5.60 -31.85
N ARG A 322 23.60 5.94 -32.07
CA ARG A 322 24.09 7.32 -32.15
C ARG A 322 23.53 8.10 -33.35
N ASP A 323 23.25 7.40 -34.45
CA ASP A 323 22.74 7.98 -35.71
C ASP A 323 21.20 8.11 -35.68
N GLN A 324 20.57 7.87 -34.53
CA GLN A 324 19.11 7.85 -34.36
C GLN A 324 18.42 6.75 -35.18
N LYS A 325 19.13 5.69 -35.57
CA LYS A 325 18.52 4.49 -36.11
C LYS A 325 18.00 3.68 -34.93
N CYS A 326 16.67 3.62 -34.84
CA CYS A 326 16.00 3.05 -33.69
C CYS A 326 15.45 1.65 -33.96
N LYS A 327 15.46 0.82 -32.92
CA LYS A 327 14.56 -0.33 -32.81
C LYS A 327 13.11 0.13 -32.81
N VAL A 328 12.20 -0.82 -33.01
CA VAL A 328 10.76 -0.53 -32.91
C VAL A 328 10.41 -0.25 -31.43
N PRO A 329 9.64 0.81 -31.13
CA PRO A 329 9.29 1.19 -29.75
C PRO A 329 8.47 0.12 -29.03
N LEU A 330 8.97 -0.52 -27.95
CA LEU A 330 8.20 -1.52 -27.20
C LEU A 330 7.03 -0.85 -26.48
N PRO A 331 5.75 -1.16 -26.80
CA PRO A 331 4.61 -0.54 -26.15
C PRO A 331 4.16 -1.33 -24.91
N PHE A 332 3.53 -0.58 -24.01
CA PHE A 332 2.92 -1.07 -22.79
C PHE A 332 1.47 -0.55 -22.70
N GLU A 333 0.54 -1.43 -22.31
CA GLU A 333 -0.88 -1.11 -22.13
C GLU A 333 -1.27 -1.36 -20.67
N TYR A 334 -2.23 -0.59 -20.15
CA TYR A 334 -2.61 -0.60 -18.74
C TYR A 334 -4.13 -0.67 -18.57
N SER A 335 -4.59 -1.16 -17.40
CA SER A 335 -5.95 -0.91 -16.95
C SER A 335 -6.15 0.58 -16.71
N LEU A 336 -7.26 1.15 -17.17
CA LEU A 336 -7.49 2.61 -17.11
C LEU A 336 -8.46 3.02 -16.01
N GLY A 337 -9.15 2.06 -15.38
CA GLY A 337 -10.29 2.31 -14.49
C GLY A 337 -11.50 2.93 -15.21
N SER A 338 -12.63 3.08 -14.51
CA SER A 338 -13.81 3.76 -15.05
C SER A 338 -14.56 4.57 -13.99
N TYR A 339 -15.33 5.56 -14.42
CA TYR A 339 -16.33 6.26 -13.61
C TYR A 339 -17.76 5.86 -14.01
N SER A 340 -17.91 4.75 -14.73
CA SER A 340 -19.22 4.19 -15.09
C SER A 340 -19.73 3.26 -14.00
N PHE A 341 -21.04 3.33 -13.74
CA PHE A 341 -21.72 2.55 -12.73
C PHE A 341 -22.86 1.74 -13.34
N GLU A 342 -23.03 0.52 -12.85
CA GLU A 342 -24.21 -0.31 -13.01
C GLU A 342 -25.05 -0.17 -11.73
N THR A 343 -26.34 0.18 -11.86
CA THR A 343 -27.26 0.20 -10.71
C THR A 343 -27.86 -1.18 -10.50
N ILE A 344 -27.75 -1.68 -9.28
CA ILE A 344 -28.33 -2.94 -8.82
C ILE A 344 -29.37 -2.59 -7.75
N ASP A 345 -30.64 -2.84 -8.04
CA ASP A 345 -31.71 -2.70 -7.06
C ASP A 345 -31.65 -3.87 -6.07
N VAL A 346 -31.58 -3.55 -4.78
CA VAL A 346 -31.69 -4.54 -3.71
C VAL A 346 -33.18 -4.69 -3.42
N ASP A 347 -33.78 -5.77 -3.93
CA ASP A 347 -35.22 -6.05 -3.87
C ASP A 347 -35.75 -6.01 -2.42
N ASP A 348 -36.27 -4.86 -2.02
CA ASP A 348 -36.71 -4.54 -0.67
C ASP A 348 -38.11 -3.92 -0.77
N ASP A 349 -39.12 -4.71 -0.39
CA ASP A 349 -40.53 -4.37 -0.54
C ASP A 349 -40.96 -3.45 0.61
N VAL A 350 -40.35 -2.26 0.69
CA VAL A 350 -40.57 -1.29 1.75
C VAL A 350 -41.43 -0.14 1.25
N ALA A 351 -42.40 0.26 2.07
CA ALA A 351 -43.24 1.41 1.77
C ALA A 351 -42.41 2.71 1.64
N VAL A 352 -42.72 3.51 0.62
CA VAL A 352 -42.13 4.83 0.36
C VAL A 352 -42.08 5.67 1.64
N GLY A 353 -40.90 6.21 1.96
CA GLY A 353 -40.66 7.04 3.15
C GLY A 353 -40.15 6.30 4.39
N ASN A 354 -39.92 4.98 4.34
CA ASN A 354 -39.34 4.19 5.42
C ASN A 354 -38.01 3.52 5.02
N ALA A 355 -37.06 4.29 4.47
CA ALA A 355 -35.76 3.77 4.07
C ALA A 355 -35.02 3.11 5.25
N PRO A 356 -34.50 1.88 5.12
CA PRO A 356 -33.70 1.26 6.17
C PRO A 356 -32.37 1.99 6.35
N SER A 357 -31.81 1.91 7.56
CA SER A 357 -30.39 2.21 7.72
C SER A 357 -29.53 1.12 7.13
N VAL A 358 -28.47 1.50 6.42
CA VAL A 358 -27.58 0.57 5.72
C VAL A 358 -26.22 0.54 6.41
N SER A 359 -25.73 -0.66 6.67
CA SER A 359 -24.34 -0.89 7.07
C SER A 359 -23.71 -1.97 6.21
N VAL A 360 -22.42 -1.80 5.94
CA VAL A 360 -21.61 -2.69 5.11
C VAL A 360 -20.78 -3.59 6.02
N VAL A 361 -20.83 -4.89 5.79
CA VAL A 361 -20.13 -5.90 6.60
C VAL A 361 -19.62 -7.01 5.69
N ASP A 362 -18.55 -7.72 6.05
CA ASP A 362 -18.25 -9.04 5.46
C ASP A 362 -18.58 -10.09 6.52
N VAL A 363 -19.82 -10.60 6.52
CA VAL A 363 -20.28 -11.50 7.58
C VAL A 363 -19.85 -12.94 7.31
N ASN A 364 -19.62 -13.31 6.05
CA ASN A 364 -19.31 -14.68 5.65
C ASN A 364 -17.79 -14.93 5.44
N GLY A 365 -16.97 -13.88 5.41
CA GLY A 365 -15.53 -13.93 5.21
C GLY A 365 -15.13 -14.31 3.79
N ASP A 366 -15.94 -13.95 2.79
CA ASP A 366 -15.68 -14.24 1.39
C ASP A 366 -14.89 -13.13 0.67
N GLY A 367 -14.59 -12.04 1.37
CA GLY A 367 -13.82 -10.91 0.89
C GLY A 367 -14.63 -9.92 0.07
N ARG A 368 -15.95 -10.13 -0.04
CA ARG A 368 -16.91 -9.23 -0.64
C ARG A 368 -17.77 -8.63 0.46
N ASN A 369 -18.31 -7.45 0.21
CA ASN A 369 -19.16 -6.80 1.19
C ASN A 369 -20.63 -7.20 1.07
N ASP A 370 -21.18 -7.64 2.20
CA ASP A 370 -22.59 -7.91 2.49
C ASP A 370 -23.29 -6.66 3.06
N LEU A 371 -24.62 -6.72 3.18
CA LEU A 371 -25.43 -5.63 3.74
C LEU A 371 -26.14 -6.07 5.03
N LEU A 372 -26.12 -5.18 6.02
CA LEU A 372 -26.98 -5.19 7.19
C LEU A 372 -27.99 -4.03 7.07
N LEU A 373 -29.27 -4.36 6.96
CA LEU A 373 -30.37 -3.40 6.82
C LEU A 373 -31.15 -3.31 8.13
N ASP A 374 -31.38 -2.10 8.65
CA ASP A 374 -32.21 -1.86 9.84
C ASP A 374 -33.53 -1.17 9.49
N HIS A 375 -34.62 -1.94 9.52
CA HIS A 375 -35.98 -1.44 9.35
C HIS A 375 -36.61 -1.13 10.71
N ASN A 376 -36.32 0.04 11.26
CA ASN A 376 -36.88 0.51 12.53
C ASN A 376 -36.75 -0.52 13.68
N GLY A 377 -35.58 -1.15 13.79
CA GLY A 377 -35.25 -2.15 14.80
C GLY A 377 -35.26 -3.59 14.28
N ARG A 378 -35.87 -3.87 13.11
CA ARG A 378 -35.80 -5.17 12.45
C ARG A 378 -34.55 -5.22 11.57
N LYS A 379 -33.52 -5.91 12.06
CA LYS A 379 -32.21 -6.01 11.41
C LYS A 379 -32.10 -7.26 10.54
N GLU A 380 -31.83 -7.08 9.25
CA GLU A 380 -31.74 -8.15 8.25
C GLU A 380 -30.38 -8.17 7.56
N LEU A 381 -29.87 -9.37 7.32
CA LEU A 381 -28.64 -9.63 6.58
C LEU A 381 -28.94 -10.02 5.13
N ARG A 382 -28.19 -9.43 4.20
CA ARG A 382 -28.17 -9.80 2.79
C ARG A 382 -26.74 -10.12 2.36
N ILE A 383 -26.51 -11.39 2.05
CA ILE A 383 -25.20 -11.89 1.64
C ILE A 383 -24.97 -11.61 0.17
N SER A 384 -23.86 -10.96 -0.18
CA SER A 384 -23.43 -10.72 -1.55
C SER A 384 -23.21 -12.05 -2.28
N ARG A 385 -23.51 -12.07 -3.58
CA ARG A 385 -23.38 -13.26 -4.41
C ARG A 385 -22.98 -12.89 -5.82
N ARG A 386 -22.11 -13.73 -6.39
CA ARG A 386 -21.88 -13.79 -7.83
C ARG A 386 -22.70 -14.93 -8.41
N SER A 387 -23.51 -14.64 -9.42
CA SER A 387 -24.31 -15.63 -10.15
C SER A 387 -23.98 -15.58 -11.64
N ALA A 388 -24.47 -16.58 -12.41
CA ALA A 388 -24.36 -16.56 -13.86
C ALA A 388 -25.07 -15.36 -14.52
N THR A 389 -26.02 -14.73 -13.81
CA THR A 389 -26.78 -13.55 -14.25
C THR A 389 -26.20 -12.23 -13.76
N GLY A 390 -25.10 -12.24 -13.01
CA GLY A 390 -24.44 -11.02 -12.48
C GLY A 390 -24.23 -11.04 -10.96
N ASP A 391 -23.70 -9.93 -10.44
CA ASP A 391 -23.56 -9.67 -9.00
C ASP A 391 -24.90 -9.25 -8.39
N GLY A 392 -25.13 -9.57 -7.12
CA GLY A 392 -26.36 -9.22 -6.40
C GLY A 392 -26.36 -9.78 -4.98
N PHE A 393 -27.54 -9.99 -4.41
CA PHE A 393 -27.69 -10.43 -3.03
C PHE A 393 -28.58 -11.66 -2.87
N ALA A 394 -28.31 -12.43 -1.81
CA ALA A 394 -29.20 -13.46 -1.30
C ALA A 394 -30.53 -12.86 -0.79
N ALA A 395 -31.55 -13.71 -0.65
CA ALA A 395 -32.77 -13.37 0.07
C ALA A 395 -32.44 -12.96 1.53
N PRO A 396 -33.15 -11.94 2.09
CA PRO A 396 -32.86 -11.43 3.42
C PRO A 396 -33.07 -12.48 4.51
N LYS A 397 -32.23 -12.41 5.55
CA LYS A 397 -32.28 -13.28 6.73
C LYS A 397 -32.23 -12.45 8.01
N PRO A 398 -32.87 -12.88 9.12
CA PRO A 398 -32.71 -12.21 10.40
C PRO A 398 -31.24 -12.15 10.82
N SER A 399 -30.76 -10.97 11.20
CA SER A 399 -29.35 -10.78 11.57
C SER A 399 -28.96 -11.45 12.89
N GLY A 400 -29.92 -11.69 13.80
CA GLY A 400 -29.63 -12.15 15.16
C GLY A 400 -29.20 -11.05 16.13
N LEU A 401 -29.04 -9.81 15.66
CA LEU A 401 -28.71 -8.66 16.50
C LEU A 401 -29.95 -8.14 17.26
N PRO A 402 -29.79 -7.67 18.51
CA PRO A 402 -30.87 -7.08 19.28
C PRO A 402 -31.17 -5.62 18.86
N LEU A 403 -32.17 -5.02 19.49
CA LEU A 403 -32.30 -3.57 19.52
C LEU A 403 -31.11 -2.97 20.29
N ALA A 404 -30.42 -2.03 19.67
CA ALA A 404 -29.23 -1.39 20.22
C ALA A 404 -29.27 0.11 19.95
N ARG A 405 -28.69 0.91 20.85
CA ARG A 405 -28.60 2.38 20.70
C ARG A 405 -27.47 2.80 19.78
N GLN A 406 -26.38 2.05 19.78
CA GLN A 406 -25.17 2.30 19.02
C GLN A 406 -24.58 0.97 18.57
N MET A 407 -24.02 0.94 17.36
CA MET A 407 -23.30 -0.21 16.83
C MET A 407 -22.00 0.25 16.18
N GLN A 408 -20.93 -0.52 16.34
CA GLN A 408 -19.68 -0.42 15.59
C GLN A 408 -19.38 -1.78 14.98
N MET A 409 -18.91 -1.77 13.74
CA MET A 409 -18.72 -2.97 12.93
C MET A 409 -17.29 -2.98 12.43
N LEU A 410 -16.54 -4.01 12.83
CA LEU A 410 -15.12 -4.16 12.51
C LEU A 410 -14.73 -5.62 12.70
N ASP A 411 -13.74 -6.10 11.95
CA ASP A 411 -13.08 -7.39 12.23
C ASP A 411 -12.20 -7.22 13.47
N ILE A 412 -12.75 -7.53 14.64
CA ILE A 412 -12.10 -7.27 15.94
C ILE A 412 -11.06 -8.33 16.23
N ASP A 413 -11.15 -9.51 15.60
CA ASP A 413 -10.23 -10.60 15.87
C ASP A 413 -9.33 -11.01 14.72
N ALA A 414 -9.38 -10.27 13.60
CA ALA A 414 -8.63 -10.47 12.38
C ALA A 414 -8.88 -11.86 11.75
N ASP A 415 -10.12 -12.37 11.78
CA ASP A 415 -10.51 -13.61 11.10
C ASP A 415 -11.03 -13.44 9.68
N GLY A 416 -11.11 -12.19 9.21
CA GLY A 416 -11.69 -11.82 7.94
C GLY A 416 -13.21 -11.69 7.99
N ARG A 417 -13.87 -11.84 9.15
CA ARG A 417 -15.30 -11.59 9.29
C ARG A 417 -15.53 -10.40 10.20
N THR A 418 -16.64 -9.72 9.94
CA THR A 418 -17.02 -8.56 10.72
C THR A 418 -17.69 -8.99 12.03
N GLU A 419 -17.23 -8.44 13.15
CA GLU A 419 -17.94 -8.43 14.44
C GLU A 419 -18.78 -7.17 14.59
N VAL A 420 -19.75 -7.22 15.51
CA VAL A 420 -20.55 -6.05 15.91
C VAL A 420 -20.42 -5.80 17.39
N LEU A 421 -19.95 -4.61 17.77
CA LEU A 421 -20.05 -4.09 19.14
C LEU A 421 -21.34 -3.27 19.25
N ALA A 422 -22.25 -3.65 20.13
CA ALA A 422 -23.54 -2.99 20.28
C ALA A 422 -23.83 -2.53 21.71
N GLU A 423 -24.38 -1.33 21.88
CA GLU A 423 -24.91 -0.85 23.18
C GLU A 423 -26.32 -1.42 23.39
N VAL A 424 -26.43 -2.46 24.22
CA VAL A 424 -27.64 -3.26 24.44
C VAL A 424 -28.27 -2.97 25.80
N SER A 425 -29.60 -3.06 25.87
CA SER A 425 -30.35 -2.87 27.12
C SER A 425 -30.51 -4.18 27.88
N ASP A 426 -30.33 -4.14 29.20
CA ASP A 426 -30.70 -5.23 30.11
C ASP A 426 -32.06 -4.99 30.82
N GLY A 427 -32.78 -3.94 30.42
CA GLY A 427 -34.05 -3.51 31.01
C GLY A 427 -33.93 -2.51 32.16
N LEU A 428 -32.77 -2.45 32.83
CA LEU A 428 -32.46 -1.47 33.90
C LEU A 428 -31.44 -0.43 33.44
N GLY A 429 -30.64 -0.78 32.43
CA GLY A 429 -29.56 0.02 31.91
C GLY A 429 -29.01 -0.50 30.59
N TYR A 430 -27.85 0.03 30.21
CA TYR A 430 -27.14 -0.27 28.98
C TYR A 430 -25.71 -0.75 29.25
N ARG A 431 -25.22 -1.65 28.40
CA ARG A 431 -23.81 -2.11 28.34
C ARG A 431 -23.41 -2.32 26.89
N TYR A 432 -22.10 -2.31 26.62
CA TYR A 432 -21.60 -2.76 25.33
C TYR A 432 -21.44 -4.28 25.33
N GLN A 433 -21.92 -4.93 24.28
CA GLN A 433 -21.80 -6.36 24.07
C GLN A 433 -21.24 -6.63 22.68
N LEU A 434 -20.28 -7.54 22.60
CA LEU A 434 -19.70 -8.00 21.35
C LEU A 434 -20.56 -9.11 20.76
N PHE A 435 -20.77 -9.07 19.46
CA PHE A 435 -21.46 -10.09 18.67
C PHE A 435 -20.53 -10.58 17.56
N ARG A 436 -20.41 -11.90 17.42
CA ARG A 436 -19.60 -12.54 16.38
C ARG A 436 -20.47 -13.10 15.27
N SER A 437 -19.92 -13.15 14.06
CA SER A 437 -20.55 -13.86 12.96
C SER A 437 -20.51 -15.38 13.17
N THR A 438 -21.65 -16.05 13.01
CA THR A 438 -21.80 -17.51 13.08
C THR A 438 -22.67 -18.03 11.93
N TYR A 439 -22.26 -19.14 11.30
CA TYR A 439 -23.08 -19.89 10.37
C TYR A 439 -23.85 -21.02 11.05
N LYS A 440 -25.16 -21.09 10.84
CA LYS A 440 -26.02 -22.22 11.25
C LYS A 440 -26.70 -22.82 10.03
N ALA A 441 -26.56 -24.12 9.82
CA ALA A 441 -27.14 -24.80 8.65
C ALA A 441 -28.65 -24.55 8.45
N ALA A 442 -29.42 -24.41 9.53
CA ALA A 442 -30.87 -24.18 9.47
C ALA A 442 -31.26 -22.73 9.15
N THR A 443 -30.49 -21.74 9.62
CA THR A 443 -30.88 -20.31 9.57
C THR A 443 -29.97 -19.46 8.69
N GLY A 444 -28.80 -19.96 8.30
CA GLY A 444 -27.76 -19.24 7.57
C GLY A 444 -26.81 -18.48 8.50
N TRP A 445 -26.17 -17.46 7.95
CA TRP A 445 -25.31 -16.52 8.68
C TRP A 445 -26.14 -15.61 9.59
N SER A 446 -25.64 -15.39 10.81
CA SER A 446 -26.24 -14.52 11.82
C SER A 446 -25.19 -14.12 12.85
N PHE A 447 -25.49 -13.10 13.64
CA PHE A 447 -24.69 -12.67 14.77
C PHE A 447 -25.13 -13.33 16.07
N GLU A 448 -24.16 -13.70 16.89
CA GLU A 448 -24.38 -14.24 18.23
C GLU A 448 -23.60 -13.46 19.27
N ALA A 449 -24.24 -13.19 20.40
CA ALA A 449 -23.59 -12.57 21.55
C ALA A 449 -22.38 -13.39 22.01
N VAL A 450 -21.23 -12.72 22.10
CA VAL A 450 -20.06 -13.24 22.78
C VAL A 450 -20.26 -13.05 24.28
N PRO A 451 -20.00 -14.08 25.13
CA PRO A 451 -20.06 -13.91 26.57
C PRO A 451 -19.11 -12.81 27.04
N GLY A 452 -19.55 -12.02 28.02
CA GLY A 452 -18.80 -10.87 28.54
C GLY A 452 -19.32 -9.54 27.99
N ASN A 453 -19.45 -8.55 28.87
CA ASN A 453 -19.81 -7.19 28.50
C ASN A 453 -18.56 -6.30 28.56
N LEU A 454 -18.53 -5.29 27.70
CA LEU A 454 -17.53 -4.24 27.66
C LEU A 454 -18.13 -2.93 28.15
N GLY A 455 -17.22 -2.03 28.52
CA GLY A 455 -17.53 -0.74 29.11
C GLY A 455 -18.29 -0.81 30.42
N GLN A 456 -18.57 0.36 30.97
CA GLN A 456 -19.30 0.48 32.23
C GLN A 456 -20.81 0.28 32.04
N TRP A 457 -21.47 -0.33 33.02
CA TRP A 457 -22.93 -0.35 33.07
C TRP A 457 -23.48 1.04 33.31
N ARG A 458 -24.53 1.41 32.58
CA ARG A 458 -25.16 2.73 32.73
C ARG A 458 -26.66 2.62 32.92
N PRO A 459 -27.27 3.42 33.81
CA PRO A 459 -28.73 3.43 33.96
C PRO A 459 -29.41 3.92 32.68
N SER A 460 -30.65 3.48 32.46
CA SER A 460 -31.42 3.78 31.23
C SER A 460 -31.64 5.28 30.96
N THR A 461 -31.55 6.13 31.99
CA THR A 461 -31.66 7.59 31.90
C THR A 461 -30.39 8.28 31.38
N SER A 462 -29.29 7.55 31.19
CA SER A 462 -28.03 8.12 30.71
C SER A 462 -27.98 8.22 29.19
N SER A 463 -27.26 9.24 28.69
CA SER A 463 -26.89 9.31 27.28
C SER A 463 -25.82 8.27 26.95
N SER A 464 -25.87 7.72 25.74
CA SER A 464 -24.75 6.97 25.16
C SER A 464 -23.48 7.83 25.21
N GLN A 465 -22.34 7.21 25.44
CA GLN A 465 -21.05 7.89 25.40
C GLN A 465 -20.25 7.42 24.19
N PRO A 466 -19.32 8.22 23.68
CA PRO A 466 -18.46 7.81 22.59
C PRO A 466 -17.56 6.64 23.02
N VAL A 467 -17.52 5.62 22.18
CA VAL A 467 -16.61 4.49 22.25
C VAL A 467 -15.84 4.44 20.94
N TYR A 468 -14.57 4.04 20.99
CA TYR A 468 -13.74 3.82 19.82
C TYR A 468 -13.22 2.39 19.83
N LEU A 469 -13.12 1.82 18.63
CA LEU A 469 -12.37 0.60 18.35
C LEU A 469 -11.16 1.01 17.52
N ALA A 470 -9.98 1.01 18.13
CA ALA A 470 -8.76 1.48 17.49
C ALA A 470 -7.53 0.81 18.12
N ASP A 471 -6.47 0.63 17.35
CA ASP A 471 -5.24 -0.03 17.82
C ASP A 471 -4.38 0.96 18.62
N LEU A 472 -4.49 0.94 19.95
CA LEU A 472 -3.83 1.88 20.86
C LEU A 472 -2.41 1.42 21.23
N ASP A 473 -2.07 0.15 21.01
CA ASP A 473 -0.75 -0.40 21.33
C ASP A 473 0.07 -0.91 20.14
N GLY A 474 -0.46 -0.80 18.92
CA GLY A 474 0.20 -1.06 17.65
C GLY A 474 0.23 -2.54 17.27
N ASN A 475 -0.64 -3.36 17.88
CA ASN A 475 -0.60 -4.81 17.77
C ASN A 475 -1.37 -5.38 16.56
N GLY A 476 -1.96 -4.50 15.76
CA GLY A 476 -2.77 -4.78 14.58
C GLY A 476 -4.20 -5.19 14.90
N LEU A 477 -4.64 -5.15 16.16
CA LEU A 477 -6.02 -5.42 16.57
C LEU A 477 -6.69 -4.17 17.16
N PRO A 478 -8.00 -3.98 16.95
CA PRO A 478 -8.73 -2.87 17.56
C PRO A 478 -8.90 -3.08 19.07
N ASP A 479 -8.48 -2.11 19.87
CA ASP A 479 -8.71 -2.02 21.31
C ASP A 479 -10.04 -1.34 21.62
N PHE A 480 -10.65 -1.67 22.77
CA PHE A 480 -11.87 -1.01 23.24
C PHE A 480 -11.51 0.22 24.05
N ILE A 481 -11.98 1.40 23.61
CA ILE A 481 -11.73 2.68 24.27
C ILE A 481 -13.07 3.33 24.60
N GLU A 482 -13.30 3.64 25.88
CA GLU A 482 -14.50 4.33 26.36
C GLU A 482 -14.12 5.73 26.81
N THR A 483 -14.80 6.75 26.29
CA THR A 483 -14.66 8.13 26.76
C THR A 483 -15.88 8.50 27.60
N ALA A 484 -15.67 9.08 28.78
CA ALA A 484 -16.75 9.30 29.75
C ALA A 484 -16.85 10.78 30.16
N TYR A 485 -18.06 11.31 30.14
CA TYR A 485 -18.43 12.59 30.77
C TYR A 485 -18.58 12.43 32.30
N ARG A 486 -17.59 11.85 32.99
CA ARG A 486 -17.53 11.83 34.47
C ARG A 486 -16.47 12.79 34.99
N PRO A 487 -16.56 13.24 36.26
CA PRO A 487 -15.55 14.11 36.86
C PRO A 487 -14.14 13.50 36.86
N SER A 488 -14.03 12.17 36.98
CA SER A 488 -12.78 11.38 36.93
C SER A 488 -13.10 9.87 36.97
N PRO A 489 -12.39 9.01 36.22
CA PRO A 489 -11.55 9.34 35.05
C PRO A 489 -12.40 9.74 33.84
N ARG A 490 -11.80 10.44 32.87
CA ARG A 490 -12.49 10.95 31.66
C ARG A 490 -12.46 9.97 30.48
N TRP A 491 -11.69 8.90 30.59
CA TRP A 491 -11.65 7.80 29.63
C TRP A 491 -11.08 6.54 30.29
N SER A 492 -11.34 5.39 29.69
CA SER A 492 -10.76 4.09 30.02
C SER A 492 -10.54 3.29 28.75
N TYR A 493 -9.70 2.26 28.82
CA TYR A 493 -9.49 1.36 27.69
C TYR A 493 -9.25 -0.08 28.14
N ARG A 494 -9.41 -1.02 27.20
CA ARG A 494 -9.10 -2.44 27.34
C ARG A 494 -8.39 -2.89 26.07
N LEU A 495 -7.20 -3.46 26.22
CA LEU A 495 -6.39 -3.88 25.08
C LEU A 495 -6.86 -5.23 24.57
N ASN A 496 -6.94 -5.39 23.26
CA ASN A 496 -7.27 -6.62 22.58
C ASN A 496 -6.01 -7.46 22.43
N THR A 497 -5.98 -8.60 23.10
CA THR A 497 -4.81 -9.49 23.14
C THR A 497 -4.81 -10.57 22.06
N GLY A 498 -5.85 -10.61 21.22
CA GLY A 498 -6.11 -11.71 20.29
C GLY A 498 -6.62 -13.00 20.96
N ALA A 499 -6.76 -13.03 22.29
CA ALA A 499 -7.34 -14.18 23.00
C ALA A 499 -8.82 -14.39 22.64
N LEU A 500 -9.30 -15.62 22.77
CA LEU A 500 -10.69 -15.97 22.49
C LEU A 500 -11.62 -15.69 23.69
N GLY A 501 -12.89 -15.40 23.41
CA GLY A 501 -13.95 -15.28 24.42
C GLY A 501 -13.78 -14.11 25.39
N VAL A 502 -14.16 -14.31 26.67
CA VAL A 502 -14.20 -13.24 27.70
C VAL A 502 -12.83 -12.65 28.04
N THR A 503 -11.74 -13.37 27.75
CA THR A 503 -10.36 -12.92 28.02
C THR A 503 -9.73 -12.19 26.83
N ARG A 504 -10.48 -11.96 25.73
CA ARG A 504 -10.01 -11.22 24.55
C ARG A 504 -9.41 -9.87 24.94
N PHE A 505 -10.17 -9.14 25.74
CA PHE A 505 -9.78 -7.83 26.21
C PHE A 505 -9.14 -7.92 27.60
N THR A 506 -8.08 -7.15 27.84
CA THR A 506 -7.49 -6.98 29.17
C THR A 506 -8.53 -6.41 30.15
N PRO A 507 -8.27 -6.50 31.47
CA PRO A 507 -8.97 -5.68 32.44
C PRO A 507 -8.94 -4.19 32.07
N GLU A 508 -9.95 -3.45 32.52
CA GLU A 508 -10.06 -2.01 32.29
C GLU A 508 -8.91 -1.25 32.93
N VAL A 509 -8.34 -0.32 32.16
CA VAL A 509 -7.32 0.61 32.60
C VAL A 509 -7.89 2.02 32.55
N GLU A 510 -7.75 2.75 33.65
CA GLU A 510 -8.23 4.12 33.83
C GLU A 510 -7.05 5.09 34.03
N PRO A 511 -6.55 5.76 32.98
CA PRO A 511 -5.40 6.66 33.10
C PRO A 511 -5.74 7.93 33.89
N THR A 512 -4.78 8.42 34.67
CA THR A 512 -4.92 9.64 35.46
C THR A 512 -4.51 10.86 34.62
N ILE A 513 -5.48 11.56 34.02
CA ILE A 513 -5.24 12.84 33.33
C ILE A 513 -5.41 14.00 34.31
N GLY A 514 -4.41 14.89 34.37
CA GLY A 514 -4.46 16.14 35.12
C GLY A 514 -5.60 17.06 34.63
N ARG A 515 -6.22 17.81 35.54
CA ARG A 515 -7.50 18.53 35.36
C ARG A 515 -7.62 19.38 34.08
N ASN A 516 -8.89 19.57 33.64
CA ASN A 516 -9.41 20.60 32.69
C ASN A 516 -9.46 20.32 31.17
N LEU A 517 -9.86 19.13 30.73
CA LEU A 517 -10.19 18.88 29.31
C LEU A 517 -11.65 18.47 29.15
N ALA A 518 -12.54 19.44 28.96
CA ALA A 518 -14.01 19.28 29.03
C ALA A 518 -14.60 18.21 28.09
N ALA A 519 -13.84 17.77 27.07
CA ALA A 519 -14.17 16.63 26.21
C ALA A 519 -12.87 15.92 25.80
N ILE A 520 -12.79 14.61 25.94
CA ILE A 520 -11.70 13.76 25.44
C ILE A 520 -12.26 12.82 24.39
N GLY A 521 -11.53 12.60 23.28
CA GLY A 521 -11.94 11.71 22.20
C GLY A 521 -13.01 12.32 21.32
N ASN A 522 -12.62 13.25 20.44
CA ASN A 522 -13.42 13.60 19.28
C ASN A 522 -13.18 12.57 18.16
N TYR A 523 -11.92 12.17 17.97
CA TYR A 523 -11.50 11.15 17.02
C TYR A 523 -10.39 10.27 17.60
N ALA A 524 -10.21 9.10 17.00
CA ALA A 524 -9.07 8.21 17.22
C ALA A 524 -8.28 8.13 15.90
N VAL A 525 -7.05 8.64 15.87
CA VAL A 525 -6.20 8.78 14.68
C VAL A 525 -4.74 8.55 15.07
N ASP A 526 -3.99 7.78 14.28
CA ASP A 526 -2.52 7.73 14.36
C ASP A 526 -1.97 9.02 13.75
N THR A 527 -1.52 9.93 14.61
CA THR A 527 -1.14 11.29 14.18
C THR A 527 0.34 11.44 13.88
N ASP A 528 1.18 10.47 14.24
CA ASP A 528 2.61 10.53 13.95
C ASP A 528 3.16 9.38 13.10
N GLY A 529 2.28 8.48 12.66
CA GLY A 529 2.60 7.37 11.77
C GLY A 529 3.37 6.27 12.48
N ASP A 530 3.26 6.17 13.80
CA ASP A 530 3.99 5.19 14.60
C ASP A 530 3.31 3.82 14.67
N GLY A 531 2.13 3.68 14.06
CA GLY A 531 1.29 2.49 14.05
C GLY A 531 0.38 2.36 15.27
N ARG A 532 0.39 3.32 16.19
CA ARG A 532 -0.47 3.38 17.37
C ARG A 532 -1.43 4.54 17.23
N THR A 533 -2.67 4.32 17.65
CA THR A 533 -3.72 5.32 17.53
C THR A 533 -3.71 6.26 18.73
N GLU A 534 -3.75 7.57 18.49
CA GLU A 534 -4.03 8.56 19.53
C GLU A 534 -5.50 8.97 19.57
N LEU A 535 -5.98 9.33 20.75
CA LEU A 535 -7.23 10.09 20.89
C LEU A 535 -6.93 11.57 20.73
N ILE A 536 -7.65 12.24 19.84
CA ILE A 536 -7.49 13.69 19.63
C ILE A 536 -8.70 14.46 20.14
N SER A 537 -8.47 15.65 20.71
CA SER A 537 -9.54 16.53 21.17
C SER A 537 -9.26 18.01 20.89
N SER A 538 -10.34 18.74 20.65
CA SER A 538 -10.34 20.19 20.49
C SER A 538 -10.20 20.88 21.83
N ARG A 539 -9.26 21.81 21.93
CA ARG A 539 -9.04 22.62 23.13
C ARG A 539 -10.04 23.77 23.25
N GLN A 540 -10.84 24.04 22.22
CA GLN A 540 -11.77 25.19 22.20
C GLN A 540 -12.77 25.16 23.36
N PHE A 541 -13.22 23.98 23.79
CA PHE A 541 -14.13 23.83 24.94
C PHE A 541 -13.49 24.14 26.30
N SER A 542 -12.16 24.27 26.35
CA SER A 542 -11.39 24.73 27.52
C SER A 542 -11.02 26.22 27.43
N GLY A 543 -11.48 26.94 26.41
CA GLY A 543 -11.11 28.34 26.15
C GLY A 543 -9.72 28.53 25.52
N ALA A 544 -9.05 27.45 25.13
CA ALA A 544 -7.74 27.48 24.48
C ALA A 544 -7.84 27.09 22.99
N PRO A 545 -7.06 27.71 22.09
CA PRO A 545 -7.07 27.33 20.67
C PRO A 545 -6.33 26.01 20.40
N GLY A 546 -6.63 25.39 19.25
CA GLY A 546 -5.93 24.21 18.72
C GLY A 546 -6.46 22.87 19.23
N TRP A 547 -5.72 21.81 18.89
CA TRP A 547 -6.05 20.42 19.21
C TRP A 547 -4.91 19.77 20.00
N VAL A 548 -5.18 18.63 20.62
CA VAL A 548 -4.20 17.84 21.37
C VAL A 548 -4.44 16.35 21.14
N SER A 549 -3.38 15.57 20.99
CA SER A 549 -3.40 14.11 20.96
C SER A 549 -3.08 13.50 22.33
N TRP A 550 -3.59 12.30 22.58
CA TRP A 550 -3.30 11.47 23.75
C TRP A 550 -3.14 9.99 23.36
N GLY A 551 -1.95 9.44 23.63
CA GLY A 551 -1.68 8.02 23.47
C GLY A 551 -1.90 7.18 24.74
N ARG A 552 -1.53 5.90 24.64
CA ARG A 552 -1.57 4.92 25.74
C ARG A 552 -0.84 5.45 26.98
N ARG A 553 -1.42 5.27 28.19
CA ARG A 553 -0.84 5.66 29.50
C ARG A 553 -0.53 7.15 29.66
N ALA A 554 -1.15 8.05 28.88
CA ALA A 554 -0.93 9.48 29.05
C ALA A 554 -1.17 9.96 30.49
N SER A 555 -0.16 10.60 31.09
CA SER A 555 -0.21 11.17 32.44
C SER A 555 0.57 12.50 32.50
N GLY A 556 0.01 13.53 33.13
CA GLY A 556 0.71 14.80 33.39
C GLY A 556 0.89 15.74 32.18
N ASP A 557 1.50 16.91 32.44
CA ASP A 557 1.61 18.07 31.54
C ASP A 557 2.28 17.78 30.18
N LEU A 558 1.99 18.67 29.20
CA LEU A 558 2.33 18.70 27.76
C LEU A 558 3.82 18.50 27.34
N THR A 559 4.68 17.91 28.18
CA THR A 559 6.14 17.91 27.99
C THR A 559 6.82 16.55 28.20
N ALA A 560 6.09 15.43 28.31
CA ALA A 560 6.71 14.13 28.50
C ALA A 560 7.12 13.49 27.15
N SER A 561 8.39 13.63 26.77
CA SER A 561 8.99 12.88 25.67
C SER A 561 9.36 11.47 26.14
N GLY A 562 8.51 10.49 25.83
CA GLY A 562 8.75 9.07 26.07
C GLY A 562 7.48 8.31 26.45
N ASP A 563 7.02 7.42 25.56
CA ASP A 563 5.87 6.51 25.69
C ASP A 563 4.48 7.14 25.95
N VAL A 564 4.41 8.47 26.08
CA VAL A 564 3.20 9.23 26.35
C VAL A 564 3.05 10.33 25.30
N GLN A 565 2.29 10.04 24.25
CA GLN A 565 1.99 10.97 23.16
C GLN A 565 1.00 12.04 23.66
N VAL A 566 1.45 13.09 24.37
CA VAL A 566 0.64 14.32 24.50
C VAL A 566 1.27 15.40 23.65
N ARG A 567 0.70 15.66 22.47
CA ARG A 567 1.23 16.67 21.54
C ARG A 567 0.17 17.69 21.18
N LEU A 568 0.58 18.95 21.06
CA LEU A 568 -0.28 19.96 20.47
C LEU A 568 -0.36 19.72 18.96
N LEU A 569 -1.58 19.61 18.46
CA LEU A 569 -1.85 19.43 17.05
C LEU A 569 -2.25 20.77 16.45
N ASN A 570 -1.53 21.14 15.40
CA ASN A 570 -1.69 22.35 14.63
C ASN A 570 -2.88 22.24 13.65
N LEU A 571 -4.06 22.00 14.21
CA LEU A 571 -5.29 21.72 13.48
C LEU A 571 -6.31 22.85 13.70
N ARG A 572 -7.00 23.29 12.64
CA ARG A 572 -7.95 24.42 12.68
C ARG A 572 -9.42 24.00 12.70
N GLY A 573 -9.73 22.82 12.17
CA GLY A 573 -11.11 22.35 12.00
C GLY A 573 -11.90 22.23 13.31
N LEU A 574 -13.23 22.23 13.19
CA LEU A 574 -14.14 21.94 14.29
C LEU A 574 -14.42 20.42 14.35
N PRO A 575 -14.78 19.86 15.52
CA PRO A 575 -15.10 18.44 15.65
C PRO A 575 -16.26 17.92 14.79
N THR A 576 -17.07 18.81 14.21
CA THR A 576 -18.19 18.43 13.34
C THR A 576 -17.90 18.67 11.85
N SER A 577 -16.74 19.23 11.52
CA SER A 577 -16.36 19.64 10.17
C SER A 577 -15.00 19.12 9.73
N THR A 578 -14.37 18.28 10.56
CA THR A 578 -13.04 17.73 10.32
C THR A 578 -13.16 16.26 9.93
N HIS A 579 -12.50 15.91 8.84
CA HIS A 579 -12.33 14.54 8.38
C HIS A 579 -10.84 14.23 8.31
N PHE A 580 -10.53 12.95 8.20
CA PHE A 580 -9.16 12.44 8.20
C PHE A 580 -8.99 11.40 7.11
N GLY A 581 -7.82 11.37 6.48
CA GLY A 581 -7.43 10.42 5.43
C GLY A 581 -6.05 10.77 4.88
N ASP A 582 -5.36 9.84 4.26
CA ASP A 582 -4.03 10.02 3.65
C ASP A 582 -4.19 10.57 2.23
N VAL A 583 -4.38 11.89 2.11
CA VAL A 583 -4.80 12.47 0.83
C VAL A 583 -3.64 12.62 -0.16
N ASN A 584 -2.38 12.59 0.30
CA ASN A 584 -1.20 12.62 -0.57
C ASN A 584 -0.51 11.25 -0.74
N GLY A 585 -1.00 10.19 -0.09
CA GLY A 585 -0.53 8.82 -0.25
C GLY A 585 0.85 8.58 0.35
N ASP A 586 1.20 9.30 1.42
CA ASP A 586 2.51 9.19 2.08
C ASP A 586 2.52 8.28 3.32
N GLY A 587 1.36 7.72 3.67
CA GLY A 587 1.15 6.83 4.80
C GLY A 587 0.82 7.55 6.11
N LEU A 588 0.73 8.88 6.11
CA LEU A 588 0.30 9.66 7.27
C LEU A 588 -1.14 10.13 7.10
N VAL A 589 -1.88 10.17 8.21
CA VAL A 589 -3.27 10.65 8.16
C VAL A 589 -3.30 12.17 8.15
N ASP A 590 -3.79 12.75 7.05
CA ASP A 590 -4.03 14.18 6.89
C ASP A 590 -5.39 14.62 7.41
N SER A 591 -5.60 15.92 7.53
CA SER A 591 -6.91 16.49 7.85
C SER A 591 -7.57 17.14 6.65
N VAL A 592 -8.85 16.82 6.43
CA VAL A 592 -9.70 17.36 5.36
C VAL A 592 -10.82 18.21 5.99
N LEU A 593 -11.01 19.40 5.43
CA LEU A 593 -11.98 20.39 5.89
C LEU A 593 -12.88 20.80 4.70
N PRO A 594 -14.04 20.11 4.51
CA PRO A 594 -14.97 20.38 3.41
C PRO A 594 -15.97 21.50 3.72
N HIS A 595 -15.80 22.21 4.83
CA HIS A 595 -16.68 23.28 5.25
C HIS A 595 -15.88 24.53 5.62
N GLN A 596 -16.63 25.62 5.80
CA GLN A 596 -16.17 26.87 6.36
C GLN A 596 -15.25 26.69 7.59
N THR A 597 -14.03 27.21 7.49
CA THR A 597 -13.02 27.17 8.57
C THR A 597 -13.10 28.36 9.54
N ASP A 598 -13.78 29.44 9.15
CA ASP A 598 -14.12 30.61 9.96
C ASP A 598 -15.35 31.32 9.39
N THR A 599 -16.06 32.15 10.17
CA THR A 599 -17.35 32.76 9.79
C THR A 599 -17.38 33.60 8.51
N ASN A 600 -16.23 33.92 7.90
CA ASN A 600 -16.14 34.78 6.72
C ASN A 600 -15.84 34.03 5.40
N ARG A 601 -15.50 32.73 5.43
CA ARG A 601 -15.17 31.96 4.23
C ARG A 601 -16.08 30.74 3.99
N ARG A 602 -17.13 30.89 3.17
CA ARG A 602 -17.99 29.77 2.73
C ARG A 602 -17.40 29.06 1.52
N ASN A 603 -17.84 27.82 1.28
CA ASN A 603 -17.46 27.02 0.12
C ASN A 603 -15.95 26.78 0.03
N GLU A 604 -15.37 26.34 1.15
CA GLU A 604 -13.97 25.95 1.20
C GLU A 604 -13.81 24.44 1.35
N LEU A 605 -13.16 23.80 0.37
CA LEU A 605 -12.48 22.52 0.55
C LEU A 605 -11.01 22.79 0.83
N ARG A 606 -10.52 22.39 2.00
CA ARG A 606 -9.14 22.59 2.46
C ARG A 606 -8.56 21.28 2.98
N VAL A 607 -7.23 21.22 3.03
CA VAL A 607 -6.46 20.14 3.64
C VAL A 607 -5.38 20.75 4.56
N GLN A 608 -5.06 20.04 5.64
CA GLN A 608 -3.83 20.24 6.39
C GLN A 608 -3.03 18.94 6.34
N LEU A 609 -1.89 18.97 5.63
CA LEU A 609 -1.02 17.79 5.53
C LEU A 609 -0.34 17.51 6.86
N ASN A 610 -0.23 16.24 7.21
CA ASN A 610 0.46 15.76 8.39
C ASN A 610 1.93 15.51 8.07
N SER A 611 2.82 15.93 8.97
CA SER A 611 4.25 15.66 8.82
C SER A 611 4.77 14.53 9.71
N GLY A 612 3.94 14.04 10.63
CA GLY A 612 4.34 13.22 11.77
C GLY A 612 4.80 14.05 12.98
N ASN A 613 5.16 15.32 12.76
CA ASN A 613 5.48 16.31 13.81
C ASN A 613 4.40 17.41 13.93
N GLY A 614 3.18 17.07 13.53
CA GLY A 614 2.02 17.95 13.52
C GLY A 614 1.54 18.31 12.11
N PHE A 615 0.37 18.96 12.07
CA PHE A 615 -0.34 19.34 10.86
C PHE A 615 0.09 20.72 10.33
N GLY A 616 0.18 20.86 9.00
CA GLY A 616 0.61 22.08 8.31
C GLY A 616 -0.49 23.05 7.93
N SER A 617 -0.09 24.26 7.54
CA SER A 617 -0.96 25.40 7.19
C SER A 617 -1.37 25.38 5.73
N ARG A 618 -1.55 24.24 5.07
CA ARG A 618 -1.81 24.26 3.63
C ARG A 618 -3.20 24.80 3.23
N PHE A 619 -3.69 25.81 3.95
CA PHE A 619 -4.78 26.72 3.66
C PHE A 619 -4.70 27.49 2.33
N THR A 620 -3.77 27.19 1.42
CA THR A 620 -3.49 28.07 0.28
C THR A 620 -3.75 27.48 -1.10
N THR A 621 -4.16 26.22 -1.24
CA THR A 621 -4.77 25.82 -2.52
C THR A 621 -6.20 26.34 -2.55
N GLN A 622 -6.49 27.11 -3.60
CA GLN A 622 -7.85 27.59 -3.84
C GLN A 622 -8.78 26.37 -3.91
N SER A 623 -9.99 26.53 -3.39
CA SER A 623 -10.97 25.46 -3.53
C SER A 623 -11.20 25.18 -5.01
N PRO A 624 -11.52 23.93 -5.37
CA PRO A 624 -11.84 23.59 -6.74
C PRO A 624 -12.84 24.59 -7.33
N PRO A 625 -12.66 25.08 -8.56
CA PRO A 625 -13.60 26.02 -9.16
C PRO A 625 -15.05 25.55 -9.04
N GLY A 626 -15.92 26.40 -8.49
CA GLY A 626 -17.34 26.09 -8.32
C GLY A 626 -17.68 25.15 -7.17
N TYR A 627 -16.71 24.75 -6.33
CA TYR A 627 -16.95 23.97 -5.11
C TYR A 627 -18.12 24.54 -4.31
N GLN A 628 -19.03 23.67 -3.88
CA GLN A 628 -20.06 23.98 -2.90
C GLN A 628 -19.82 23.13 -1.66
N GLU A 629 -19.87 23.76 -0.49
CA GLU A 629 -19.78 23.02 0.76
C GLU A 629 -20.99 22.07 0.91
N PRO A 630 -20.82 20.92 1.60
CA PRO A 630 -21.94 20.04 1.90
C PRO A 630 -23.03 20.81 2.65
N GLN A 631 -24.31 20.54 2.34
CA GLN A 631 -25.42 21.19 3.02
C GLN A 631 -25.66 20.53 4.36
N TYR A 632 -25.71 21.32 5.45
CA TYR A 632 -26.08 20.80 6.76
C TYR A 632 -27.54 20.31 6.75
N PRO A 633 -27.82 19.01 6.93
CA PRO A 633 -29.15 18.61 7.34
C PRO A 633 -29.40 19.14 8.76
N ALA A 634 -30.66 19.44 9.09
CA ALA A 634 -31.04 19.94 10.41
C ALA A 634 -30.69 18.99 11.57
N SER A 635 -30.32 17.73 11.28
CA SER A 635 -29.78 16.74 12.22
C SER A 635 -28.25 16.64 12.08
N LEU A 636 -27.53 16.94 13.16
CA LEU A 636 -26.06 17.02 13.25
C LEU A 636 -25.31 15.67 13.15
N VAL A 637 -25.82 14.66 12.44
CA VAL A 637 -25.32 13.27 12.53
C VAL A 637 -24.36 12.89 11.38
N ASP A 638 -24.68 13.21 10.12
CA ASP A 638 -23.80 13.01 8.96
C ASP A 638 -23.98 14.17 7.96
N VAL A 639 -22.88 14.77 7.52
CA VAL A 639 -22.86 15.91 6.58
C VAL A 639 -22.69 15.49 5.12
N GLY A 640 -22.66 14.19 4.82
CA GLY A 640 -22.54 13.68 3.46
C GLY A 640 -21.13 13.85 2.90
N VAL A 641 -20.11 13.50 3.70
CA VAL A 641 -18.70 13.50 3.29
C VAL A 641 -18.07 12.14 3.57
N ARG A 642 -17.28 11.63 2.63
CA ARG A 642 -16.39 10.47 2.81
C ARG A 642 -15.00 10.84 2.30
N VAL A 643 -13.97 10.33 2.98
CA VAL A 643 -12.56 10.47 2.57
C VAL A 643 -12.04 9.06 2.36
N VAL A 644 -11.68 8.72 1.12
CA VAL A 644 -11.28 7.37 0.71
C VAL A 644 -10.59 7.40 -0.65
N ASP A 645 -9.62 6.52 -0.91
CA ASP A 645 -9.04 6.29 -2.24
C ASP A 645 -10.07 5.69 -3.21
N PHE A 646 -10.92 6.55 -3.77
CA PHE A 646 -12.00 6.15 -4.65
C PHE A 646 -11.50 5.82 -6.05
N ASN A 647 -10.44 6.49 -6.50
CA ASN A 647 -9.90 6.32 -7.83
C ASN A 647 -8.85 5.19 -7.92
N GLY A 648 -8.32 4.69 -6.81
CA GLY A 648 -7.37 3.57 -6.73
C GLY A 648 -5.91 4.00 -6.99
N ASP A 649 -5.55 5.24 -6.68
CA ASP A 649 -4.19 5.77 -6.88
C ASP A 649 -3.33 5.81 -5.62
N GLY A 650 -3.85 5.33 -4.50
CA GLY A 650 -3.20 5.34 -3.20
C GLY A 650 -3.29 6.69 -2.48
N CYS A 651 -3.99 7.68 -3.02
CA CYS A 651 -4.30 8.95 -2.37
C CYS A 651 -5.79 8.98 -2.01
N ASP A 652 -6.13 9.35 -0.78
CA ASP A 652 -7.53 9.48 -0.39
C ASP A 652 -8.21 10.66 -1.11
N ASP A 653 -9.33 10.37 -1.75
CA ASP A 653 -10.20 11.32 -2.43
C ASP A 653 -11.33 11.82 -1.50
N VAL A 654 -11.92 12.97 -1.82
CA VAL A 654 -13.05 13.52 -1.06
C VAL A 654 -14.34 13.39 -1.85
N LEU A 655 -15.29 12.65 -1.30
CA LEU A 655 -16.64 12.46 -1.84
C LEU A 655 -17.60 13.36 -1.08
N VAL A 656 -18.33 14.21 -1.80
CA VAL A 656 -19.37 15.09 -1.26
C VAL A 656 -20.71 14.75 -1.89
N PHE A 657 -21.69 14.45 -1.04
CA PHE A 657 -23.03 14.08 -1.47
C PHE A 657 -23.97 15.28 -1.40
N HIS A 658 -24.59 15.62 -2.53
CA HIS A 658 -25.61 16.67 -2.61
C HIS A 658 -26.95 16.14 -3.08
N ALA A 659 -28.01 16.83 -2.67
CA ALA A 659 -29.36 16.51 -3.08
C ALA A 659 -29.62 16.81 -4.57
N GLY A 660 -30.52 16.05 -5.18
CA GLY A 660 -30.99 16.27 -6.54
C GLY A 660 -30.14 15.61 -7.63
N LYS A 661 -30.73 15.51 -8.83
CA LYS A 661 -30.12 14.83 -9.97
C LYS A 661 -29.05 15.71 -10.64
N PRO A 662 -27.81 15.24 -10.82
CA PRO A 662 -26.75 16.02 -11.46
C PRO A 662 -27.03 16.21 -12.95
N LYS A 663 -26.65 17.38 -13.47
CA LYS A 663 -26.47 17.64 -14.90
C LYS A 663 -24.97 17.74 -15.20
N PRO A 664 -24.54 17.54 -16.46
CA PRO A 664 -23.14 17.71 -16.83
C PRO A 664 -22.59 19.07 -16.40
N GLY A 665 -21.57 19.04 -15.54
CA GLY A 665 -20.93 20.23 -14.98
C GLY A 665 -21.55 20.78 -13.69
N ASP A 666 -22.61 20.17 -13.15
CA ASP A 666 -23.15 20.54 -11.84
C ASP A 666 -22.13 20.24 -10.73
N THR A 667 -21.91 21.20 -9.85
CA THR A 667 -21.01 21.08 -8.69
C THR A 667 -21.73 20.96 -7.35
N TRP A 668 -23.06 20.83 -7.37
CA TRP A 668 -23.92 20.99 -6.19
C TRP A 668 -25.11 20.02 -6.15
N ARG A 669 -25.11 18.99 -7.00
CA ARG A 669 -26.14 17.94 -7.08
C ARG A 669 -25.49 16.58 -7.27
N GLY A 670 -26.13 15.52 -6.77
CA GLY A 670 -25.59 14.17 -6.85
C GLY A 670 -24.23 14.03 -6.15
N LEU A 671 -23.48 13.00 -6.52
CA LEU A 671 -22.13 12.78 -6.00
C LEU A 671 -21.11 13.69 -6.69
N GLN A 672 -20.30 14.37 -5.89
CA GLN A 672 -19.14 15.13 -6.32
C GLN A 672 -17.88 14.45 -5.78
N VAL A 673 -16.89 14.23 -6.65
CA VAL A 673 -15.63 13.57 -6.30
C VAL A 673 -14.49 14.54 -6.54
N TYR A 674 -13.65 14.74 -5.54
CA TYR A 674 -12.50 15.63 -5.57
C TYR A 674 -11.24 14.81 -5.34
N LEU A 675 -10.40 14.75 -6.37
CA LEU A 675 -9.17 13.96 -6.38
C LEU A 675 -7.99 14.84 -5.96
N TRP A 676 -7.02 14.28 -5.24
CA TRP A 676 -5.80 15.00 -4.89
C TRP A 676 -4.78 15.00 -6.03
N ARG A 677 -4.44 16.18 -6.55
CA ARG A 677 -3.47 16.35 -7.66
C ARG A 677 -2.76 17.67 -7.62
N ASP A 678 -1.46 17.66 -7.92
CA ASP A 678 -0.61 18.86 -7.88
C ASP A 678 -0.90 19.68 -6.62
N ASN A 679 -0.91 18.95 -5.50
CA ASN A 679 -1.07 19.53 -4.19
C ASN A 679 -2.40 20.28 -3.94
N ALA A 680 -3.41 20.03 -4.76
CA ALA A 680 -4.73 20.63 -4.72
C ALA A 680 -5.82 19.59 -4.98
N PHE A 681 -7.05 19.90 -4.59
CA PHE A 681 -8.20 19.11 -5.01
C PHE A 681 -8.65 19.50 -6.42
N VAL A 682 -8.90 18.49 -7.26
CA VAL A 682 -9.42 18.64 -8.62
C VAL A 682 -10.68 17.79 -8.75
N ARG A 683 -11.78 18.41 -9.20
CA ARG A 683 -13.06 17.71 -9.39
C ARG A 683 -12.94 16.66 -10.52
N ALA A 684 -13.32 15.42 -10.24
CA ALA A 684 -13.55 14.43 -11.28
C ALA A 684 -14.89 14.68 -11.99
N PRO A 685 -14.96 14.58 -13.33
CA PRO A 685 -16.22 14.69 -14.05
C PRO A 685 -17.05 13.41 -13.86
N LEU A 686 -17.84 13.38 -12.79
CA LEU A 686 -18.79 12.31 -12.49
C LEU A 686 -20.19 12.91 -12.31
N ASP A 687 -21.17 12.35 -13.03
CA ASP A 687 -22.58 12.72 -12.95
C ASP A 687 -23.38 11.51 -12.46
N LEU A 688 -23.24 11.16 -11.17
CA LEU A 688 -23.96 10.04 -10.56
C LEU A 688 -25.11 10.55 -9.69
N ASP A 689 -26.34 10.15 -10.04
CA ASP A 689 -27.54 10.34 -9.22
C ASP A 689 -27.59 9.25 -8.14
N ILE A 690 -27.27 9.62 -6.90
CA ILE A 690 -27.31 8.71 -5.75
C ILE A 690 -28.73 8.50 -5.20
N GLY A 691 -29.75 9.15 -5.78
CA GLY A 691 -31.16 8.87 -5.45
C GLY A 691 -31.79 9.71 -4.33
N SER A 692 -31.17 10.79 -3.84
CA SER A 692 -31.74 11.63 -2.77
C SER A 692 -32.25 13.00 -3.28
N PRO A 693 -33.57 13.18 -3.53
CA PRO A 693 -34.14 14.46 -3.93
C PRO A 693 -34.14 15.56 -2.86
N LEU A 694 -33.93 15.25 -1.56
CA LEU A 694 -34.11 16.22 -0.45
C LEU A 694 -32.98 16.26 0.60
N GLY A 695 -31.85 15.57 0.40
CA GLY A 695 -30.64 15.72 1.23
C GLY A 695 -30.72 15.16 2.65
N ALA A 696 -31.83 14.52 3.02
CA ALA A 696 -31.92 13.69 4.21
C ALA A 696 -31.29 12.31 3.91
N PHE A 697 -30.70 11.69 4.93
CA PHE A 697 -30.23 10.28 4.93
C PHE A 697 -28.85 9.97 4.32
N TRP A 698 -27.87 10.87 4.44
CA TRP A 698 -26.50 10.57 4.01
C TRP A 698 -25.78 9.53 4.87
N ASP A 699 -26.24 9.35 6.11
CA ASP A 699 -25.87 8.25 6.99
C ASP A 699 -26.13 6.87 6.37
N ASN A 700 -27.04 6.77 5.40
CA ASN A 700 -27.32 5.54 4.66
C ASN A 700 -26.46 5.36 3.40
N THR A 701 -25.62 6.34 3.04
CA THR A 701 -24.69 6.19 1.93
C THR A 701 -23.38 5.60 2.43
N GLN A 702 -23.08 4.38 1.98
CA GLN A 702 -21.89 3.64 2.40
C GLN A 702 -21.02 3.29 1.19
N ILE A 703 -19.73 3.14 1.44
CA ILE A 703 -18.75 2.66 0.47
C ILE A 703 -18.54 1.17 0.72
N LEU A 704 -18.40 0.40 -0.36
CA LEU A 704 -18.20 -1.05 -0.30
C LEU A 704 -17.44 -1.54 -1.54
N ASP A 705 -16.96 -2.78 -1.51
CA ASP A 705 -16.54 -3.54 -2.69
C ASP A 705 -17.47 -4.76 -2.81
N LEU A 706 -18.54 -4.64 -3.61
CA LEU A 706 -19.58 -5.66 -3.71
C LEU A 706 -19.06 -6.93 -4.39
N ASN A 707 -18.25 -6.75 -5.43
CA ASN A 707 -17.83 -7.85 -6.31
C ASN A 707 -16.41 -8.36 -6.00
N GLY A 708 -15.70 -7.70 -5.08
CA GLY A 708 -14.35 -8.01 -4.67
C GLY A 708 -13.32 -7.68 -5.76
N ASP A 709 -13.58 -6.73 -6.66
CA ASP A 709 -12.67 -6.41 -7.77
C ASP A 709 -11.63 -5.32 -7.42
N GLY A 710 -11.72 -4.78 -6.20
CA GLY A 710 -10.83 -3.76 -5.67
C GLY A 710 -11.19 -2.34 -6.10
N ALA A 711 -12.23 -2.14 -6.91
CA ALA A 711 -12.81 -0.82 -7.16
C ALA A 711 -13.94 -0.57 -6.15
N LEU A 712 -13.93 0.63 -5.55
CA LEU A 712 -14.97 1.01 -4.60
C LEU A 712 -16.30 1.32 -5.29
N ASP A 713 -17.34 0.67 -4.80
CA ASP A 713 -18.75 0.82 -5.11
C ASP A 713 -19.44 1.73 -4.08
N LEU A 714 -20.72 2.03 -4.31
CA LEU A 714 -21.55 2.79 -3.38
C LEU A 714 -22.89 2.10 -3.15
N VAL A 715 -23.42 2.20 -1.94
CA VAL A 715 -24.80 1.81 -1.63
C VAL A 715 -25.53 2.98 -1.00
N ASN A 716 -26.79 3.19 -1.36
CA ASN A 716 -27.67 4.17 -0.72
C ASN A 716 -29.08 3.60 -0.54
N ALA A 717 -29.72 3.94 0.58
CA ALA A 717 -31.16 3.79 0.75
C ALA A 717 -31.85 5.13 0.45
N GLY A 718 -32.53 5.19 -0.69
CA GLY A 718 -33.21 6.38 -1.16
C GLY A 718 -34.48 6.69 -0.36
N PRO A 719 -35.02 7.92 -0.41
CA PRO A 719 -36.27 8.28 0.28
C PRO A 719 -37.51 7.61 -0.31
N ASP A 720 -37.38 7.00 -1.49
CA ASP A 720 -38.37 6.09 -2.07
C ASP A 720 -38.44 4.74 -1.34
N GLY A 721 -37.56 4.51 -0.36
CA GLY A 721 -37.48 3.27 0.43
C GLY A 721 -36.64 2.18 -0.25
N GLN A 722 -36.13 2.42 -1.46
CA GLN A 722 -35.36 1.43 -2.21
C GLN A 722 -33.87 1.54 -1.86
N VAL A 723 -33.26 0.39 -1.58
CA VAL A 723 -31.81 0.26 -1.44
C VAL A 723 -31.21 -0.05 -2.81
N ARG A 724 -30.22 0.73 -3.21
CA ARG A 724 -29.52 0.57 -4.50
C ARG A 724 -28.03 0.52 -4.30
N VAL A 725 -27.39 -0.42 -5.00
CA VAL A 725 -25.93 -0.44 -5.15
C VAL A 725 -25.57 0.14 -6.51
N PHE A 726 -24.59 1.02 -6.52
CA PHE A 726 -23.96 1.57 -7.71
C PHE A 726 -22.61 0.88 -7.84
N LYS A 727 -22.59 -0.23 -8.59
CA LYS A 727 -21.41 -1.04 -8.82
C LYS A 727 -20.57 -0.42 -9.92
N ARG A 728 -19.32 -0.12 -9.61
CA ARG A 728 -18.38 0.52 -10.51
C ARG A 728 -17.85 -0.46 -11.53
N SER A 729 -17.54 0.05 -12.72
CA SER A 729 -16.90 -0.73 -13.79
C SER A 729 -15.38 -0.57 -13.80
N GLY A 730 -14.66 -1.55 -14.36
CA GLY A 730 -13.27 -1.37 -14.81
C GLY A 730 -12.15 -1.77 -13.84
N GLY A 731 -12.47 -2.21 -12.61
CA GLY A 731 -11.52 -2.70 -11.61
C GLY A 731 -10.40 -1.70 -11.24
N MET A 732 -9.32 -2.20 -10.64
CA MET A 732 -8.16 -1.38 -10.26
C MET A 732 -7.45 -0.78 -11.50
N PRO A 733 -7.18 0.54 -11.54
CA PRO A 733 -6.46 1.19 -12.64
C PRO A 733 -4.94 1.01 -12.55
N ASP A 734 -4.24 1.49 -13.59
CA ASP A 734 -2.79 1.64 -13.71
C ASP A 734 -1.97 0.34 -13.65
N GLN A 735 -2.61 -0.82 -13.82
CA GLN A 735 -1.93 -2.11 -13.86
C GLN A 735 -1.53 -2.45 -15.29
N LEU A 736 -0.26 -2.85 -15.52
CA LEU A 736 0.22 -3.27 -16.84
C LEU A 736 -0.54 -4.53 -17.31
N THR A 737 -1.35 -4.38 -18.36
CA THR A 737 -2.19 -5.45 -18.94
C THR A 737 -1.61 -6.04 -20.22
N ALA A 738 -0.75 -5.33 -20.94
CA ALA A 738 -0.06 -5.91 -22.09
C ALA A 738 1.34 -5.34 -22.34
N ILE A 739 2.20 -6.18 -22.93
CA ILE A 739 3.56 -5.86 -23.37
C ILE A 739 3.68 -6.27 -24.84
N GLY A 740 4.08 -5.34 -25.71
CA GLY A 740 4.21 -5.62 -27.14
C GLY A 740 2.90 -5.54 -27.94
N LYS A 741 2.95 -5.94 -29.22
CA LYS A 741 1.79 -5.96 -30.13
C LYS A 741 1.70 -7.30 -30.83
N VAL A 742 0.48 -7.70 -31.18
CA VAL A 742 0.22 -8.91 -31.96
C VAL A 742 0.92 -8.79 -33.32
N SER A 743 2.10 -9.39 -33.42
CA SER A 743 3.02 -9.32 -34.56
C SER A 743 4.07 -10.39 -34.38
N SER A 744 4.82 -10.75 -35.43
CA SER A 744 5.93 -11.73 -35.37
C SER A 744 6.97 -11.53 -34.25
N ARG A 745 6.91 -10.40 -33.55
CA ARG A 745 7.79 -10.01 -32.45
C ARG A 745 7.24 -10.28 -31.05
N GLY A 746 6.03 -10.83 -30.93
CA GLY A 746 5.44 -11.27 -29.68
C GLY A 746 4.57 -10.25 -28.94
N ARG A 747 3.61 -10.77 -28.16
CA ARG A 747 2.78 -10.04 -27.18
C ARG A 747 2.58 -10.89 -25.93
N THR A 748 2.55 -10.21 -24.79
CA THR A 748 2.13 -10.77 -23.50
C THR A 748 0.90 -10.02 -23.02
N GLU A 749 -0.11 -10.75 -22.55
CA GLU A 749 -1.32 -10.18 -21.93
C GLU A 749 -1.46 -10.69 -20.50
N ILE A 750 -1.92 -9.83 -19.60
CA ILE A 750 -1.95 -10.08 -18.15
C ILE A 750 -3.35 -9.71 -17.65
N SER A 751 -3.97 -10.63 -16.91
CA SER A 751 -5.23 -10.40 -16.20
C SER A 751 -5.00 -10.46 -14.71
N TYR A 752 -5.49 -9.45 -14.00
CA TYR A 752 -5.43 -9.37 -12.54
C TYR A 752 -6.80 -9.72 -11.92
N THR A 753 -6.76 -10.04 -10.64
CA THR A 753 -7.92 -10.17 -9.74
C THR A 753 -7.47 -9.84 -8.32
N THR A 754 -8.34 -10.00 -7.33
CA THR A 754 -8.01 -9.79 -5.91
C THR A 754 -8.03 -11.09 -5.12
N LEU A 755 -7.73 -11.00 -3.81
CA LEU A 755 -7.86 -12.13 -2.90
C LEU A 755 -9.32 -12.56 -2.64
N ALA A 756 -10.31 -11.75 -3.02
CA ALA A 756 -11.74 -12.08 -2.90
C ALA A 756 -12.23 -13.04 -3.99
N ASP A 757 -11.46 -13.22 -5.07
CA ASP A 757 -11.82 -14.16 -6.14
C ASP A 757 -11.57 -15.60 -5.72
N ARG A 758 -12.62 -16.29 -5.28
CA ARG A 758 -12.55 -17.68 -4.81
C ARG A 758 -12.22 -18.70 -5.90
N ALA A 759 -12.21 -18.32 -7.18
CA ALA A 759 -11.68 -19.16 -8.26
C ALA A 759 -10.14 -19.08 -8.36
N VAL A 760 -9.53 -18.02 -7.82
CA VAL A 760 -8.08 -17.78 -7.86
C VAL A 760 -7.44 -17.93 -6.49
N HIS A 761 -8.08 -17.49 -5.41
CA HIS A 761 -7.56 -17.55 -4.05
C HIS A 761 -8.44 -18.41 -3.13
N THR A 762 -7.83 -19.39 -2.47
CA THR A 762 -8.44 -20.14 -1.37
C THR A 762 -7.84 -19.66 -0.04
N PRO A 763 -8.60 -18.98 0.84
CA PRO A 763 -8.11 -18.54 2.15
C PRO A 763 -7.58 -19.66 3.03
N GLY A 764 -6.77 -19.29 4.03
CA GLY A 764 -6.48 -20.17 5.17
C GLY A 764 -7.72 -20.42 6.03
N SER A 765 -7.64 -21.35 6.99
CA SER A 765 -8.76 -21.66 7.89
C SER A 765 -8.35 -21.43 9.34
N ARG A 766 -9.29 -21.02 10.21
CA ARG A 766 -9.08 -21.01 11.67
C ARG A 766 -9.30 -22.38 12.34
N THR A 767 -9.73 -23.40 11.60
CA THR A 767 -9.95 -24.74 12.17
C THR A 767 -8.64 -25.50 12.35
N VAL A 768 -8.43 -26.04 13.56
CA VAL A 768 -7.19 -26.67 14.06
C VAL A 768 -6.66 -27.81 13.17
N ASP A 769 -7.47 -28.39 12.29
CA ASP A 769 -7.11 -29.55 11.47
C ASP A 769 -6.56 -29.22 10.07
N SER A 770 -6.23 -27.95 9.77
CA SER A 770 -5.64 -27.53 8.48
C SER A 770 -4.18 -27.09 8.64
N PRO A 771 -3.24 -27.47 7.74
CA PRO A 771 -1.87 -26.96 7.73
C PRO A 771 -1.76 -25.44 7.43
N ALA A 772 -2.89 -24.75 7.30
CA ALA A 772 -3.04 -23.32 7.09
C ALA A 772 -3.90 -22.66 8.20
N THR A 773 -3.52 -22.86 9.47
CA THR A 773 -4.20 -22.23 10.62
C THR A 773 -3.89 -20.74 10.71
N CYS A 774 -4.94 -19.91 10.72
CA CYS A 774 -4.84 -18.47 10.94
C CYS A 774 -5.15 -18.17 12.41
N SER A 775 -4.15 -17.85 13.21
CA SER A 775 -4.33 -17.44 14.61
C SER A 775 -3.36 -16.34 14.93
N TYR A 776 -3.84 -15.31 15.63
CA TYR A 776 -3.05 -14.17 16.07
C TYR A 776 -1.68 -14.62 16.64
N PRO A 777 -0.56 -13.98 16.23
CA PRO A 777 -0.46 -12.74 15.45
C PRO A 777 -0.63 -12.86 13.93
N LEU A 778 -0.87 -14.07 13.42
CA LEU A 778 -1.13 -14.29 11.99
C LEU A 778 -2.59 -14.00 11.63
N ALA A 779 -2.78 -13.23 10.57
CA ALA A 779 -4.06 -13.02 9.90
C ALA A 779 -4.00 -13.59 8.47
N CYS A 780 -5.17 -13.95 7.95
CA CYS A 780 -5.31 -14.50 6.60
C CYS A 780 -6.08 -13.52 5.72
N PRO A 781 -5.38 -12.69 4.92
CA PRO A 781 -6.04 -11.72 4.05
C PRO A 781 -6.98 -12.41 3.07
N ILE A 782 -8.24 -11.96 3.04
CA ILE A 782 -9.30 -12.55 2.22
C ILE A 782 -9.83 -11.64 1.12
N SER A 783 -9.51 -10.35 1.19
CA SER A 783 -9.94 -9.27 0.30
C SER A 783 -8.77 -8.32 0.05
N GLY A 784 -8.96 -7.40 -0.90
CA GLY A 784 -7.93 -6.47 -1.30
C GLY A 784 -6.72 -7.16 -1.95
N GLY A 785 -5.69 -6.35 -2.22
CA GLY A 785 -4.50 -6.77 -2.95
C GLY A 785 -4.80 -7.13 -4.41
N SER A 786 -3.80 -6.99 -5.27
CA SER A 786 -3.91 -7.44 -6.66
C SER A 786 -2.93 -8.58 -6.94
N VAL A 787 -3.46 -9.65 -7.52
CA VAL A 787 -2.72 -10.83 -7.94
C VAL A 787 -3.01 -11.14 -9.41
N VAL A 788 -2.04 -11.71 -10.11
CA VAL A 788 -2.23 -12.17 -11.48
C VAL A 788 -3.14 -13.40 -11.47
N ALA A 789 -4.31 -13.32 -12.11
CA ALA A 789 -5.21 -14.46 -12.31
C ALA A 789 -4.75 -15.32 -13.48
N SER A 790 -4.29 -14.68 -14.56
CA SER A 790 -3.77 -15.34 -15.74
C SER A 790 -2.83 -14.45 -16.53
N HIS A 791 -1.99 -15.07 -17.34
CA HIS A 791 -1.28 -14.38 -18.40
C HIS A 791 -1.21 -15.25 -19.66
N SER A 792 -1.04 -14.62 -20.82
CA SER A 792 -0.87 -15.31 -22.08
C SER A 792 0.32 -14.74 -22.85
N VAL A 793 1.01 -15.60 -23.60
CA VAL A 793 2.15 -15.21 -24.43
C VAL A 793 1.97 -15.81 -25.81
N THR A 794 2.16 -15.00 -26.85
CA THR A 794 2.12 -15.48 -28.24
C THR A 794 3.31 -16.41 -28.52
N SER A 795 3.04 -17.64 -28.94
CA SER A 795 4.06 -18.68 -29.11
C SER A 795 4.51 -18.90 -30.56
N ASN A 796 3.68 -18.63 -31.57
CA ASN A 796 4.06 -18.71 -32.99
C ASN A 796 3.29 -17.73 -33.88
N PHE A 797 3.97 -17.22 -34.92
CA PHE A 797 3.38 -16.41 -35.99
C PHE A 797 3.62 -17.10 -37.34
N GLY A 798 2.72 -18.01 -37.72
CA GLY A 798 2.72 -18.56 -39.07
C GLY A 798 2.40 -17.46 -40.09
N THR A 799 3.01 -17.53 -41.27
CA THR A 799 2.68 -16.60 -42.36
C THR A 799 1.22 -16.76 -42.76
N GLY A 800 0.39 -15.76 -42.47
CA GLY A 800 -1.03 -15.73 -42.85
C GLY A 800 -2.00 -16.43 -41.88
N THR A 801 -1.55 -16.90 -40.72
CA THR A 801 -2.42 -17.53 -39.70
C THR A 801 -2.52 -16.67 -38.43
N ALA A 802 -3.62 -16.80 -37.69
CA ALA A 802 -3.76 -16.20 -36.37
C ALA A 802 -2.65 -16.71 -35.42
N PRO A 803 -2.13 -15.87 -34.51
CA PRO A 803 -1.10 -16.28 -33.55
C PRO A 803 -1.64 -17.39 -32.63
N THR A 804 -0.77 -18.34 -32.30
CA THR A 804 -1.06 -19.28 -31.21
C THR A 804 -0.68 -18.64 -29.87
N TRP A 805 -1.44 -18.96 -28.83
CA TRP A 805 -1.23 -18.45 -27.49
C TRP A 805 -0.96 -19.59 -26.50
N ASP A 806 0.03 -19.36 -25.66
CA ASP A 806 0.23 -20.15 -24.45
C ASP A 806 -0.42 -19.38 -23.31
N SER A 807 -1.41 -19.98 -22.66
CA SER A 807 -2.14 -19.36 -21.55
C SER A 807 -1.76 -20.01 -20.23
N TYR A 808 -1.55 -19.22 -19.20
CA TYR A 808 -1.15 -19.65 -17.87
C TYR A 808 -2.18 -19.15 -16.87
N ARG A 809 -2.84 -20.05 -16.16
CA ARG A 809 -3.75 -19.73 -15.05
C ARG A 809 -3.02 -19.87 -13.73
N HIS A 810 -3.18 -18.89 -12.86
CA HIS A 810 -2.60 -18.88 -11.53
C HIS A 810 -3.69 -19.08 -10.48
N THR A 811 -3.39 -19.89 -9.46
CA THR A 811 -4.20 -19.98 -8.24
C THR A 811 -3.30 -19.99 -7.01
N TYR A 812 -3.81 -19.46 -5.90
CA TYR A 812 -3.07 -19.21 -4.67
C TYR A 812 -3.86 -19.75 -3.47
N LYS A 813 -3.17 -20.24 -2.44
CA LYS A 813 -3.82 -20.70 -1.21
C LYS A 813 -3.16 -20.18 0.05
N ALA A 814 -3.99 -19.91 1.05
CA ALA A 814 -3.60 -19.56 2.41
C ALA A 814 -2.56 -18.44 2.46
N ALA A 815 -2.96 -17.26 1.97
CA ALA A 815 -2.25 -16.02 2.24
C ALA A 815 -2.09 -15.82 3.76
N GLN A 816 -0.91 -15.39 4.19
CA GLN A 816 -0.61 -15.09 5.59
C GLN A 816 0.05 -13.72 5.70
N THR A 817 -0.34 -12.96 6.72
CA THR A 817 0.34 -11.74 7.16
C THR A 817 0.50 -11.75 8.67
N ASP A 818 1.62 -11.25 9.15
CA ASP A 818 1.88 -11.07 10.57
C ASP A 818 1.53 -9.64 10.99
N LEU A 819 0.64 -9.52 11.99
CA LEU A 819 0.16 -8.24 12.52
C LEU A 819 1.15 -7.58 13.50
N HIS A 820 2.17 -8.30 13.97
CA HIS A 820 3.23 -7.73 14.82
C HIS A 820 4.34 -7.03 14.01
N GLY A 821 4.11 -6.81 12.71
CA GLY A 821 4.98 -6.01 11.85
C GLY A 821 6.00 -6.81 11.02
N ARG A 822 5.94 -8.15 10.99
CA ARG A 822 6.63 -8.91 9.92
C ARG A 822 5.93 -8.80 8.57
N GLY A 823 4.65 -8.39 8.56
CA GLY A 823 3.90 -8.08 7.36
C GLY A 823 3.61 -9.32 6.50
N TRP A 824 3.53 -9.13 5.18
CA TRP A 824 3.13 -10.15 4.22
C TRP A 824 4.12 -11.34 4.13
N LEU A 825 3.67 -12.53 4.51
CA LEU A 825 4.47 -13.76 4.52
C LEU A 825 4.31 -14.60 3.24
N GLY A 826 3.38 -14.24 2.36
CA GLY A 826 3.11 -14.96 1.12
C GLY A 826 2.01 -16.01 1.25
N PHE A 827 1.88 -16.83 0.20
CA PHE A 827 0.93 -17.93 0.12
C PHE A 827 1.59 -19.25 0.52
N ALA A 828 0.82 -20.19 1.08
CA ALA A 828 1.29 -21.54 1.36
C ALA A 828 1.37 -22.40 0.08
N GLU A 829 0.63 -22.05 -0.97
CA GLU A 829 0.66 -22.74 -2.27
C GLU A 829 0.43 -21.75 -3.42
N HIS A 830 1.20 -21.89 -4.50
CA HIS A 830 0.98 -21.23 -5.79
C HIS A 830 0.96 -22.29 -6.90
N THR A 831 -0.15 -22.36 -7.65
CA THR A 831 -0.32 -23.30 -8.77
C THR A 831 -0.38 -22.53 -10.09
N VAL A 832 0.42 -22.96 -11.07
CA VAL A 832 0.44 -22.43 -12.44
C VAL A 832 0.02 -23.53 -13.41
N THR A 833 -1.10 -23.36 -14.09
CA THR A 833 -1.60 -24.30 -15.11
C THR A 833 -1.46 -23.72 -16.51
N ARG A 834 -0.63 -24.32 -17.34
CA ARG A 834 -0.43 -23.97 -18.75
C ARG A 834 -1.43 -24.71 -19.63
N THR A 835 -2.15 -23.95 -20.46
CA THR A 835 -3.03 -24.44 -21.52
C THR A 835 -2.51 -23.91 -22.86
N THR A 836 -2.19 -24.82 -23.77
CA THR A 836 -1.77 -24.50 -25.14
C THR A 836 -2.78 -25.08 -26.13
N THR A 837 -3.09 -24.34 -27.20
CA THR A 837 -3.93 -24.84 -28.30
C THR A 837 -3.32 -26.12 -28.89
N GLY A 838 -3.92 -27.30 -28.62
CA GLY A 838 -3.55 -28.57 -29.25
C GLY A 838 -2.50 -29.45 -28.55
N ALA A 839 -1.97 -29.08 -27.38
CA ALA A 839 -1.08 -29.95 -26.59
C ALA A 839 -1.60 -30.16 -25.16
N GLY A 840 -1.20 -31.28 -24.53
CA GLY A 840 -1.63 -31.64 -23.18
C GLY A 840 -1.22 -30.60 -22.15
N GLY A 841 -2.15 -30.25 -21.26
CA GLY A 841 -1.90 -29.25 -20.21
C GLY A 841 -0.75 -29.66 -19.29
N ALA A 842 -0.02 -28.66 -18.79
CA ALA A 842 0.99 -28.82 -17.77
C ALA A 842 0.63 -27.99 -16.53
N ALA A 843 0.95 -28.47 -15.34
CA ALA A 843 0.72 -27.77 -14.08
C ALA A 843 1.97 -27.81 -13.21
N THR A 844 2.29 -26.68 -12.57
CA THR A 844 3.34 -26.57 -11.55
C THR A 844 2.68 -26.14 -10.25
N VAL A 845 2.87 -26.91 -9.19
CA VAL A 845 2.42 -26.58 -7.82
C VAL A 845 3.65 -26.33 -6.97
N THR A 846 3.77 -25.11 -6.43
CA THR A 846 4.83 -24.75 -5.48
C THR A 846 4.23 -24.53 -4.10
N GLU A 847 4.69 -25.30 -3.12
CA GLU A 847 4.30 -25.24 -1.71
C GLU A 847 5.35 -24.46 -0.90
N PHE A 848 4.91 -23.70 0.10
CA PHE A 848 5.73 -22.83 0.96
C PHE A 848 5.46 -23.10 2.44
N ASP A 849 6.39 -22.70 3.30
CA ASP A 849 6.16 -22.58 4.74
C ASP A 849 6.08 -21.09 5.10
N ASN A 850 4.86 -20.60 5.33
CA ASN A 850 4.57 -19.21 5.69
C ASN A 850 4.03 -19.07 7.12
N THR A 851 4.22 -20.08 7.98
CA THR A 851 3.68 -20.09 9.35
C THR A 851 4.71 -20.45 10.42
N THR A 852 5.83 -21.10 10.08
CA THR A 852 6.86 -21.45 11.06
C THR A 852 7.59 -20.20 11.56
N PHE A 853 7.30 -19.81 12.81
CA PHE A 853 7.98 -18.74 13.53
C PHE A 853 9.16 -19.27 14.35
N ASP A 854 10.30 -18.61 14.24
CA ASP A 854 11.48 -18.87 15.06
C ASP A 854 11.54 -17.81 16.19
N PRO A 855 11.22 -18.18 17.46
CA PRO A 855 11.14 -17.23 18.57
C PRO A 855 12.50 -16.65 18.98
N ASP A 856 13.57 -17.35 18.60
CA ASP A 856 14.94 -17.08 18.96
C ASP A 856 15.50 -15.89 18.15
N ILE A 857 14.93 -15.67 16.96
CA ILE A 857 15.31 -14.61 16.01
C ILE A 857 14.12 -13.75 15.61
N LYS A 858 12.95 -14.09 16.16
CA LYS A 858 11.66 -13.42 16.05
C LYS A 858 11.14 -13.26 14.61
N THR A 859 11.38 -14.21 13.71
CA THR A 859 11.03 -14.11 12.28
C THR A 859 10.40 -15.39 11.72
N TYR A 860 9.95 -15.34 10.48
CA TYR A 860 9.50 -16.50 9.69
C TYR A 860 10.58 -16.88 8.66
N PRO A 861 11.60 -17.67 9.05
CA PRO A 861 12.82 -17.84 8.24
C PRO A 861 12.60 -18.58 6.92
N PHE A 862 11.46 -19.26 6.76
CA PHE A 862 11.12 -20.05 5.57
C PHE A 862 10.06 -19.39 4.68
N ALA A 863 9.49 -18.25 5.11
CA ALA A 863 8.46 -17.54 4.36
C ALA A 863 8.98 -17.21 2.95
N GLN A 864 8.11 -17.41 1.94
CA GLN A 864 8.39 -17.18 0.52
C GLN A 864 9.50 -18.05 -0.10
N LEU A 865 10.06 -19.03 0.63
CA LEU A 865 11.03 -19.99 0.09
C LEU A 865 10.30 -21.27 -0.37
N PRO A 866 10.46 -21.70 -1.64
CA PRO A 866 9.78 -22.90 -2.16
C PRO A 866 10.17 -24.16 -1.38
N LYS A 867 9.26 -24.74 -0.60
CA LYS A 867 9.50 -25.97 0.16
C LYS A 867 9.43 -27.21 -0.74
N LYS A 868 8.49 -27.23 -1.67
CA LYS A 868 8.26 -28.35 -2.58
C LYS A 868 7.66 -27.88 -3.89
N GLU A 869 8.15 -28.42 -5.00
CA GLU A 869 7.67 -28.11 -6.33
C GLU A 869 7.26 -29.41 -7.02
N THR A 870 6.01 -29.48 -7.49
CA THR A 870 5.51 -30.60 -8.27
C THR A 870 5.17 -30.12 -9.68
N TYR A 871 5.82 -30.68 -10.69
CA TYR A 871 5.51 -30.45 -12.09
C TYR A 871 4.80 -31.67 -12.69
N THR A 872 3.65 -31.45 -13.32
CA THR A 872 2.85 -32.48 -13.97
C THR A 872 2.57 -32.10 -15.41
N VAL A 873 2.73 -33.02 -16.37
CA VAL A 873 2.38 -32.82 -17.78
C VAL A 873 1.71 -34.05 -18.36
N ARG A 874 0.65 -33.86 -19.15
CA ARG A 874 0.01 -34.94 -19.90
C ARG A 874 0.50 -34.98 -21.33
N ASP A 875 0.96 -36.14 -21.79
CA ASP A 875 1.31 -36.34 -23.19
C ASP A 875 0.06 -36.71 -23.99
N MET A 876 -0.38 -35.79 -24.85
CA MET A 876 -1.48 -36.02 -25.79
C MET A 876 -1.02 -36.43 -27.19
N SER A 877 0.29 -36.44 -27.46
CA SER A 877 0.84 -36.67 -28.81
C SER A 877 0.78 -38.13 -29.27
N ALA A 878 0.57 -39.08 -28.35
CA ALA A 878 0.54 -40.52 -28.64
C ALA A 878 -0.82 -41.20 -28.45
N GLY A 879 -1.90 -40.46 -28.14
CA GLY A 879 -3.20 -41.05 -27.79
C GLY A 879 -3.20 -41.92 -26.53
N THR A 880 -2.09 -41.95 -25.78
CA THR A 880 -1.90 -42.79 -24.58
C THR A 880 -2.42 -42.16 -23.30
N GLY A 881 -2.56 -40.82 -23.26
CA GLY A 881 -3.00 -40.08 -22.08
C GLY A 881 -2.06 -40.17 -20.88
N ARG A 882 -0.79 -40.54 -21.07
CA ARG A 882 0.18 -40.73 -19.98
C ARG A 882 0.51 -39.40 -19.30
N GLU A 883 0.54 -39.42 -17.97
CA GLU A 883 0.87 -38.28 -17.12
C GLU A 883 2.28 -38.46 -16.56
N PHE A 884 3.15 -37.47 -16.78
CA PHE A 884 4.49 -37.41 -16.22
C PHE A 884 4.49 -36.46 -15.04
N ARG A 885 5.14 -36.86 -13.95
CA ARG A 885 5.26 -36.07 -12.72
C ARG A 885 6.72 -36.01 -12.28
N SER A 886 7.19 -34.79 -11.98
CA SER A 886 8.46 -34.52 -11.29
C SER A 886 8.16 -33.85 -9.96
N THR A 887 8.94 -34.15 -8.92
CA THR A 887 8.80 -33.49 -7.61
C THR A 887 10.18 -33.17 -7.06
N THR A 888 10.37 -31.89 -6.73
CA THR A 888 11.58 -31.36 -6.09
C THR A 888 11.20 -30.95 -4.67
N ILE A 889 12.00 -31.36 -3.69
CA ILE A 889 11.83 -30.98 -2.28
C ILE A 889 13.08 -30.20 -1.89
N ASN A 890 12.88 -29.02 -1.30
CA ASN A 890 13.96 -28.15 -0.85
C ASN A 890 14.04 -28.20 0.67
N GLY A 891 15.21 -28.53 1.20
CA GLY A 891 15.52 -28.45 2.63
C GLY A 891 16.13 -27.09 2.97
N TYR A 892 15.59 -26.41 3.98
CA TYR A 892 16.13 -25.16 4.50
C TYR A 892 16.43 -25.28 5.99
N ALA A 893 17.57 -24.76 6.43
CA ALA A 893 17.93 -24.71 7.85
C ALA A 893 18.23 -23.27 8.27
N SER A 894 17.69 -22.88 9.42
CA SER A 894 18.10 -21.66 10.12
C SER A 894 19.45 -21.92 10.81
N ARG A 895 20.43 -21.04 10.56
CA ARG A 895 21.78 -21.10 11.13
C ARG A 895 22.13 -19.78 11.81
N ARG A 896 22.76 -19.86 12.98
CA ARG A 896 23.28 -18.68 13.69
C ARG A 896 24.78 -18.49 13.43
N ARG A 897 25.20 -17.25 13.21
CA ARG A 897 26.60 -16.83 13.20
C ARG A 897 26.78 -15.54 14.01
N GLY A 898 27.16 -15.68 15.28
CA GLY A 898 27.16 -14.55 16.21
C GLY A 898 25.73 -14.12 16.53
N ASN A 899 25.42 -12.82 16.42
CA ASN A 899 24.07 -12.29 16.66
C ASN A 899 23.17 -12.32 15.41
N THR A 900 23.63 -12.91 14.31
CA THR A 900 22.91 -12.90 13.03
C THR A 900 22.46 -14.30 12.66
N THR A 901 21.35 -14.36 11.95
CA THR A 901 20.73 -15.62 11.54
C THR A 901 20.59 -15.65 10.04
N TYR A 902 20.67 -16.84 9.47
CA TYR A 902 20.51 -17.03 8.04
C TYR A 902 19.86 -18.35 7.72
N THR A 903 19.01 -18.33 6.70
CA THR A 903 18.43 -19.54 6.14
C THR A 903 19.33 -20.00 5.00
N GLU A 904 19.93 -21.19 5.14
CA GLU A 904 20.68 -21.82 4.04
C GLU A 904 19.90 -23.03 3.50
N PRO A 905 19.87 -23.23 2.16
CA PRO A 905 19.43 -24.50 1.61
C PRO A 905 20.45 -25.57 1.99
N PHE A 906 19.99 -26.73 2.44
CA PHE A 906 20.83 -27.90 2.60
C PHE A 906 20.32 -29.01 1.68
N SER A 907 21.24 -29.73 1.05
CA SER A 907 20.88 -30.92 0.30
C SER A 907 20.57 -32.04 1.29
N SER A 908 19.34 -32.54 1.28
CA SER A 908 19.04 -33.91 1.70
C SER A 908 19.26 -34.86 0.53
#